data_AF-A0A7K9HIA6-F1
#
_entry.id   AF-A0A7K9HIA6-F1
#
_cell.length_a   1.000
_cell.length_b   1.000
_cell.length_c   1.000
_cell.angle_alpha   90.00
_cell.angle_beta   90.00
_cell.angle_gamma   90.00
#
_symmetry.space_group_name_H-M   'P 1'
#
loop_
_entity.id
_entity.type
_entity.pdbx_description
1 polymer ?
#
loop_
_entity_poly.entity_id
_entity_poly.type
_entity_poly.pdbx_seq_one_letter_code
_entity_poly.pdbx_strand_id
1 'polypeptide(L)'
;GSGLNDGQWHEVRFLAKENFAVLTIDGDEASAVRTNSPLQVKTGEKYFFGGFPVQLNDSDHSLFQHSFQGCMQFIHVDDQLVDLHAVEEGQLGSFANVTIDMCAIIDRCVPNHCEHGGKCTQTWDSFKCTCDGTGYSGATCHNSIHELSCEAYKHLGKTSNYYWIDPDGSGALGPLKVYCNMTEDKVWTTVYHDLQMQTSVGGNSLEKFSVLQLNYSATMDQISAITSSAEYCEQFISYACKMSRLLNTPEGNPYTWWVGKANEKHYYWGGSGPGIQKCACGIERNCTDPKYYCNCDADYKQWRKDTGLLSYKEHLPVSQVVVGDIDRPGSEAKISVGPVRCQGDRNYWNAASFVTSSSYLHFSTFQGETSADISFYFKTSASDGVFLENLGNTDFIKLELKSATEVSFSFDVGNGPVEIIVRSPSQLNDDQWHRVMAERNVKQASLQLDQLPPEVRKAPTEGHTRLELYSQLYVGAAGGQRGFLGCIRSLRMNGVTLDLEERAKVTPGVKPGCSGHCTSYGMYCANGGKCVEKYNGYSCDCSTTAYDGPFCIKDVGAFFEEGMWLRYNFHSPGTSMKDLVSRTLLSSADPEITAPDLSLNKEELSFSFSTTKSPCVLLYVSSYTQDFMAVLVKPTGNLQIRYSLGGTKEPYNIDVDHRNMANGQPHMVNITRNGRDIVLQLDHYPPTSYSLPTASDIQFNSPKALFLGKVIEIGKIDQDIYKYNTPGFTGCLSRVQFNQIAPLKAALRPTNASSHVHIKGELVESNCGASPLTIPPMSAATDPWHLDSASADFPYNGQAIGDGVNRNSAIIGGVIAVVIFTILCTLVFLIRYMFRHKGTYHTNEAKGAESAESADAAIMNNDPNFTETIDESKKEWLI
;
A
#
# COMPACT_ATOMS: atom_id res chain seq x y z
N GLY A 1 5.56 54.83 12.98
CA GLY A 1 5.46 54.30 11.60
C GLY A 1 4.91 52.89 11.62
N SER A 2 4.57 52.35 10.46
CA SER A 2 4.22 50.94 10.23
C SER A 2 5.29 50.27 9.38
N GLY A 3 5.73 49.06 9.73
CA GLY A 3 6.66 48.27 8.91
C GLY A 3 8.15 48.61 9.05
N LEU A 4 8.60 49.19 10.16
CA LEU A 4 10.02 49.52 10.43
C LEU A 4 10.91 48.30 10.77
N ASN A 5 10.40 47.09 10.52
CA ASN A 5 11.06 45.81 10.75
C ASN A 5 11.36 45.10 9.42
N ASP A 6 11.67 45.88 8.39
CA ASP A 6 11.91 45.47 7.01
C ASP A 6 13.36 45.01 6.74
N GLY A 7 14.22 45.06 7.75
CA GLY A 7 15.64 44.71 7.65
C GLY A 7 16.52 45.81 7.05
N GLN A 8 15.99 47.03 6.87
CA GLN A 8 16.74 48.21 6.43
C GLN A 8 17.20 49.06 7.62
N TRP A 9 18.17 49.93 7.36
CA TRP A 9 18.58 50.94 8.33
C TRP A 9 17.55 52.07 8.39
N HIS A 10 17.05 52.35 9.59
CA HIS A 10 16.18 53.50 9.87
C HIS A 10 16.89 54.48 10.80
N GLU A 11 16.75 55.77 10.52
CA GLU A 11 17.24 56.84 11.40
C GLU A 11 16.15 57.17 12.44
N VAL A 12 16.50 57.11 13.73
CA VAL A 12 15.60 57.52 14.82
C VAL A 12 16.21 58.70 15.55
N ARG A 13 15.53 59.85 15.48
CA ARG A 13 15.96 61.08 16.17
C ARG A 13 14.95 61.48 17.24
N PHE A 14 15.40 61.46 18.49
CA PHE A 14 14.64 61.94 19.63
C PHE A 14 15.25 63.23 20.17
N LEU A 15 14.46 64.30 20.18
CA LEU A 15 14.86 65.61 20.71
C LEU A 15 13.93 65.98 21.85
N ALA A 16 14.46 66.11 23.06
CA ALA A 16 13.74 66.59 24.23
C ALA A 16 14.31 67.94 24.69
N LYS A 17 13.46 68.94 24.84
CA LYS A 17 13.80 70.26 25.39
C LYS A 17 12.80 70.62 26.48
N GLU A 18 13.06 71.72 27.20
CA GLU A 18 12.08 72.26 28.13
C GLU A 18 10.77 72.54 27.40
N ASN A 19 9.68 71.94 27.89
CA ASN A 19 8.30 72.07 27.40
C ASN A 19 7.91 71.25 26.17
N PHE A 20 8.83 70.60 25.46
CA PHE A 20 8.44 69.74 24.35
C PHE A 20 9.44 68.61 24.05
N ALA A 21 8.94 67.51 23.51
CA ALA A 21 9.75 66.46 22.90
C ALA A 21 9.23 66.14 21.49
N VAL A 22 10.15 65.78 20.60
CA VAL A 22 9.87 65.38 19.22
C VAL A 22 10.59 64.07 18.93
N LEU A 23 9.87 63.12 18.34
CA LEU A 23 10.43 61.90 17.77
C LEU A 23 10.22 61.93 16.25
N THR A 24 11.31 61.81 15.51
CA THR A 24 11.32 61.74 14.03
C THR A 24 11.97 60.43 13.60
N ILE A 25 11.41 59.81 12.56
CA ILE A 25 11.91 58.58 11.93
C ILE A 25 12.22 58.90 10.47
N ASP A 26 13.39 58.51 9.99
CA ASP A 26 13.88 58.70 8.60
C ASP A 26 13.80 60.16 8.10
N GLY A 27 13.92 61.12 9.01
CA GLY A 27 13.84 62.55 8.69
C GLY A 27 12.46 63.05 8.24
N ASP A 28 11.40 62.24 8.31
CA ASP A 28 10.05 62.65 7.92
C ASP A 28 9.41 63.56 8.98
N GLU A 29 9.55 64.88 8.79
CA GLU A 29 8.94 65.88 9.68
C GLU A 29 7.41 65.86 9.66
N ALA A 30 6.78 65.39 8.58
CA ALA A 30 5.32 65.35 8.47
C ALA A 30 4.69 64.25 9.36
N SER A 31 5.48 63.22 9.68
CA SER A 31 5.10 62.10 10.56
C SER A 31 5.67 62.22 11.98
N ALA A 32 6.32 63.34 12.32
CA ALA A 32 6.98 63.54 13.61
C ALA A 32 5.96 63.60 14.76
N VAL A 33 6.20 62.81 15.82
CA VAL A 33 5.33 62.79 17.01
C VAL A 33 5.82 63.86 17.99
N ARG A 34 4.93 64.79 18.36
CA ARG A 34 5.21 65.87 19.30
C ARG A 34 4.35 65.75 20.55
N THR A 35 4.89 66.21 21.67
CA THR A 35 4.17 66.23 22.94
C THR A 35 3.18 67.39 23.01
N ASN A 36 1.96 67.11 23.51
CA ASN A 36 0.87 68.09 23.56
C ASN A 36 0.82 68.91 24.86
N SER A 37 1.73 68.66 25.80
CA SER A 37 1.78 69.31 27.12
C SER A 37 3.21 69.65 27.54
N PRO A 38 3.42 70.69 28.37
CA PRO A 38 4.73 71.04 28.90
C PRO A 38 5.28 69.88 29.74
N LEU A 39 6.54 69.52 29.49
CA LEU A 39 7.25 68.45 30.17
C LEU A 39 8.64 68.91 30.62
N GLN A 40 9.07 68.43 31.78
CA GLN A 40 10.45 68.51 32.24
C GLN A 40 11.10 67.14 32.09
N VAL A 41 12.09 67.03 31.21
CA VAL A 41 12.92 65.82 31.12
C VAL A 41 14.16 66.02 31.98
N LYS A 42 14.39 65.09 32.91
CA LYS A 42 15.68 64.93 33.59
C LYS A 42 16.25 63.57 33.19
N THR A 43 17.41 63.58 32.55
CA THR A 43 18.15 62.35 32.25
C THR A 43 18.87 61.86 33.51
N GLY A 44 19.00 60.55 33.66
CA GLY A 44 19.81 59.93 34.72
C GLY A 44 21.29 59.87 34.33
N GLU A 45 22.10 59.23 35.17
CA GLU A 45 23.55 59.06 34.92
C GLU A 45 23.88 57.98 33.86
N LYS A 46 22.91 57.15 33.48
CA LYS A 46 23.12 56.00 32.59
C LYS A 46 22.09 55.96 31.47
N TYR A 47 22.55 55.67 30.26
CA TYR A 47 21.73 55.40 29.08
C TYR A 47 21.79 53.90 28.77
N PHE A 48 20.65 53.30 28.44
CA PHE A 48 20.53 51.89 28.10
C PHE A 48 20.06 51.75 26.66
N PHE A 49 20.78 50.95 25.87
CA PHE A 49 20.46 50.63 24.47
C PHE A 49 20.23 49.12 24.34
N GLY A 50 19.29 48.70 23.49
CA GLY A 50 19.00 47.28 23.29
C GLY A 50 18.09 46.63 24.34
N GLY A 51 18.00 47.20 25.54
CA GLY A 51 17.17 46.71 26.65
C GLY A 51 17.67 47.30 27.97
N PHE A 52 16.95 47.09 29.07
CA PHE A 52 17.40 47.53 30.39
C PHE A 52 17.31 46.39 31.42
N PRO A 53 18.27 46.27 32.35
CA PRO A 53 18.22 45.26 33.40
C PRO A 53 17.16 45.64 34.44
N VAL A 54 16.09 44.85 34.55
CA VAL A 54 15.15 44.94 35.66
C VAL A 54 15.79 44.22 36.87
N GLN A 55 16.25 44.96 37.87
CA GLN A 55 16.51 44.35 39.19
C GLN A 55 15.16 44.13 39.88
N LEU A 56 14.65 42.90 39.80
CA LEU A 56 13.46 42.48 40.54
C LEU A 56 13.85 42.25 42.01
N ASN A 57 13.39 43.15 42.89
CA ASN A 57 13.19 42.79 44.28
C ASN A 57 12.00 41.82 44.35
N ASP A 58 12.29 40.62 44.82
CA ASP A 58 11.42 39.59 45.40
C ASP A 58 9.95 39.49 44.92
N SER A 59 9.63 38.31 44.36
CA SER A 59 8.29 37.73 44.25
C SER A 59 7.22 38.47 43.42
N ASP A 60 7.42 38.62 42.11
CA ASP A 60 6.28 38.45 41.19
C ASP A 60 6.72 38.08 39.77
N HIS A 61 5.84 37.38 39.06
CA HIS A 61 6.09 36.73 37.77
C HIS A 61 6.64 37.66 36.67
N SER A 62 7.52 37.08 35.85
CA SER A 62 8.20 37.65 34.68
C SER A 62 7.30 38.46 33.74
N LEU A 63 7.41 39.79 33.79
CA LEU A 63 7.06 40.65 32.66
C LEU A 63 8.21 40.60 31.65
N PHE A 64 8.05 39.81 30.58
CA PHE A 64 8.93 39.84 29.41
C PHE A 64 8.83 41.21 28.75
N GLN A 65 9.71 42.15 29.13
CA GLN A 65 9.95 43.33 28.32
C GLN A 65 10.87 42.89 27.17
N HIS A 66 10.31 42.83 25.96
CA HIS A 66 11.03 42.46 24.74
C HIS A 66 12.26 43.36 24.56
N SER A 67 13.47 42.81 24.78
CA SER A 67 14.72 43.48 24.43
C SER A 67 14.84 43.58 22.92
N PHE A 68 15.40 44.67 22.42
CA PHE A 68 15.58 44.91 20.99
C PHE A 68 16.59 43.91 20.42
N GLN A 69 16.20 43.23 19.34
CA GLN A 69 17.05 42.35 18.56
C GLN A 69 17.16 42.93 17.15
N GLY A 70 18.36 43.38 16.79
CA GLY A 70 18.63 44.06 15.54
C GLY A 70 19.97 44.79 15.61
N CYS A 71 20.29 45.53 14.57
CA CYS A 71 21.52 46.31 14.53
C CYS A 71 21.27 47.75 14.97
N MET A 72 22.27 48.34 15.63
CA MET A 72 22.34 49.77 15.90
C MET A 72 23.70 50.30 15.45
N GLN A 73 23.72 51.47 14.84
CA GLN A 73 24.95 52.19 14.49
C GLN A 73 24.73 53.69 14.69
N PHE A 74 25.83 54.46 14.73
CA PHE A 74 25.80 55.93 14.87
C PHE A 74 24.95 56.42 16.07
N ILE A 75 25.14 55.79 17.24
CA ILE A 75 24.44 56.19 18.47
C ILE A 75 24.99 57.54 18.94
N HIS A 76 24.15 58.58 18.94
CA HIS A 76 24.49 59.90 19.46
C HIS A 76 23.70 60.18 20.75
N VAL A 77 24.38 60.67 21.78
CA VAL A 77 23.78 61.18 23.02
C VAL A 77 24.24 62.61 23.19
N ASP A 78 23.29 63.56 23.30
CA ASP A 78 23.58 65.00 23.37
C ASP A 78 24.53 65.48 22.27
N ASP A 79 24.28 65.03 21.03
CA ASP A 79 25.08 65.28 19.82
C ASP A 79 26.54 64.76 19.88
N GLN A 80 26.90 63.95 20.90
CA GLN A 80 28.17 63.24 20.98
C GLN A 80 28.02 61.80 20.52
N LEU A 81 28.86 61.39 19.57
CA LEU A 81 28.91 60.00 19.10
C LEU A 81 29.46 59.11 20.22
N VAL A 82 28.74 58.04 20.55
CA VAL A 82 29.18 57.03 21.51
C VAL A 82 30.26 56.15 20.87
N ASP A 83 31.43 56.08 21.50
CA ASP A 83 32.54 55.23 21.05
C ASP A 83 32.30 53.77 21.47
N LEU A 84 31.87 52.94 20.52
CA LEU A 84 31.58 51.52 20.76
C LEU A 84 32.86 50.69 20.98
N HIS A 85 34.02 51.09 20.47
CA HIS A 85 35.27 50.38 20.75
C HIS A 85 35.71 50.58 22.20
N ALA A 86 35.54 51.81 22.72
CA ALA A 86 35.77 52.07 24.15
C ALA A 86 34.81 51.27 25.05
N VAL A 87 33.59 50.97 24.58
CA VAL A 87 32.65 50.08 25.27
C VAL A 87 33.15 48.64 25.27
N GLU A 88 33.66 48.17 24.12
CA GLU A 88 34.23 46.82 23.97
C GLU A 88 35.44 46.60 24.90
N GLU A 89 36.33 47.59 24.97
CA GLU A 89 37.51 47.58 25.83
C GLU A 89 37.18 47.78 27.33
N GLY A 90 35.90 47.99 27.68
CA GLY A 90 35.45 48.22 29.04
C GLY A 90 35.86 49.58 29.62
N GLN A 91 36.30 50.52 28.77
CA GLN A 91 36.64 51.89 29.15
C GLN A 91 35.39 52.77 29.31
N LEU A 92 34.30 52.46 28.58
CA LEU A 92 33.06 53.23 28.56
C LEU A 92 31.83 52.32 28.76
N GLY A 93 31.27 52.28 29.97
CA GLY A 93 30.03 51.52 30.24
C GLY A 93 30.22 50.00 30.30
N SER A 94 29.15 49.25 30.03
CA SER A 94 29.12 47.77 30.07
C SER A 94 28.11 47.21 29.07
N PHE A 95 28.37 46.04 28.49
CA PHE A 95 27.49 45.37 27.53
C PHE A 95 27.33 43.88 27.86
N ALA A 96 26.24 43.26 27.38
CA ALA A 96 25.99 41.82 27.48
C ALA A 96 25.18 41.35 26.27
N ASN A 97 25.56 40.21 25.68
CA ASN A 97 24.93 39.65 24.47
C ASN A 97 24.89 40.62 23.28
N VAL A 98 25.96 41.40 23.09
CA VAL A 98 26.14 42.31 21.95
C VAL A 98 27.43 41.95 21.23
N THR A 99 27.40 41.92 19.90
CA THR A 99 28.57 41.82 19.03
C THR A 99 28.87 43.20 18.44
N ILE A 100 30.09 43.71 18.68
CA ILE A 100 30.56 45.02 18.18
C ILE A 100 31.24 44.80 16.81
N ASP A 101 31.17 45.78 15.91
CA ASP A 101 31.70 45.74 14.53
C ASP A 101 31.08 44.71 13.56
N MET A 102 30.01 44.03 13.94
CA MET A 102 29.32 43.09 13.07
C MET A 102 27.80 43.33 13.09
N CYS A 103 27.23 43.57 11.91
CA CYS A 103 25.80 43.56 11.67
C CYS A 103 25.53 42.74 10.41
N ALA A 104 24.95 41.55 10.58
CA ALA A 104 24.48 40.72 9.48
C ALA A 104 23.05 40.26 9.80
N ILE A 105 22.06 40.86 9.12
CA ILE A 105 20.69 40.34 9.13
C ILE A 105 20.64 39.23 8.09
N ILE A 106 20.41 38.00 8.54
CA ILE A 106 20.22 36.87 7.64
C ILE A 106 18.77 36.90 7.16
N ASP A 107 18.56 37.10 5.86
CA ASP A 107 17.25 36.85 5.25
C ASP A 107 17.03 35.34 5.11
N ARG A 108 16.31 34.78 6.07
CA ARG A 108 15.94 33.37 6.18
C ARG A 108 14.76 33.00 5.27
N CYS A 109 14.17 33.96 4.57
CA CYS A 109 13.17 33.75 3.54
C CYS A 109 13.76 33.75 2.12
N VAL A 110 15.09 33.86 1.98
CA VAL A 110 15.79 33.79 0.69
C VAL A 110 16.88 32.71 0.72
N PRO A 111 16.76 31.63 -0.08
CA PRO A 111 15.63 31.30 -0.95
C PRO A 111 14.35 31.01 -0.16
N ASN A 112 13.18 31.19 -0.78
CA ASN A 112 11.91 30.94 -0.09
C ASN A 112 11.72 29.44 0.12
N HIS A 113 11.81 29.01 1.39
CA HIS A 113 11.60 27.63 1.80
C HIS A 113 10.12 27.25 1.99
N CYS A 114 9.18 28.20 1.82
CA CYS A 114 7.76 27.93 1.85
C CYS A 114 7.26 27.52 0.47
N GLU A 115 6.94 26.23 0.34
CA GLU A 115 6.53 25.60 -0.92
C GLU A 115 5.06 25.91 -1.25
N HIS A 116 4.64 25.57 -2.48
CA HIS A 116 3.25 25.67 -2.96
C HIS A 116 2.59 27.04 -2.75
N GLY A 117 3.36 28.12 -2.90
CA GLY A 117 2.86 29.49 -2.74
C GLY A 117 2.68 29.94 -1.29
N GLY A 118 3.24 29.21 -0.32
CA GLY A 118 3.22 29.59 1.09
C GLY A 118 3.93 30.92 1.35
N LYS A 119 3.38 31.72 2.28
CA LYS A 119 3.95 33.02 2.66
C LYS A 119 5.01 32.86 3.74
N CYS A 120 6.25 33.27 3.43
CA CYS A 120 7.34 33.30 4.39
C CYS A 120 7.32 34.58 5.25
N THR A 121 7.57 34.40 6.54
CA THR A 121 7.80 35.47 7.52
C THR A 121 8.99 35.08 8.40
N GLN A 122 9.75 36.02 8.95
CA GLN A 122 10.94 35.69 9.75
C GLN A 122 11.03 36.46 11.07
N THR A 123 11.65 35.81 12.04
CA THR A 123 12.22 36.36 13.28
C THR A 123 13.74 36.36 13.16
N TRP A 124 14.43 36.91 14.17
CA TRP A 124 15.90 36.95 14.22
C TRP A 124 16.55 35.55 14.08
N ASP A 125 15.94 34.56 14.72
CA ASP A 125 16.46 33.20 14.87
C ASP A 125 15.83 32.18 13.91
N SER A 126 14.74 32.52 13.20
CA SER A 126 13.92 31.53 12.51
C SER A 126 13.00 32.14 11.44
N PHE A 127 12.55 31.35 10.47
CA PHE A 127 11.41 31.69 9.60
C PHE A 127 10.13 30.91 9.95
N LYS A 128 8.97 31.34 9.42
CA LYS A 128 7.68 30.66 9.53
C LYS A 128 6.94 30.75 8.19
N CYS A 129 6.40 29.62 7.76
CA CYS A 129 5.50 29.55 6.61
C CYS A 129 4.04 29.61 7.05
N THR A 130 3.24 30.35 6.28
CA THR A 130 1.78 30.35 6.39
C THR A 130 1.22 29.66 5.15
N CYS A 131 0.56 28.52 5.34
CA CYS A 131 0.06 27.65 4.27
C CYS A 131 -1.45 27.81 4.01
N ASP A 132 -2.09 28.80 4.64
CA ASP A 132 -3.54 28.98 4.56
C ASP A 132 -3.98 29.24 3.11
N GLY A 133 -4.94 28.43 2.64
CA GLY A 133 -5.48 28.56 1.29
C GLY A 133 -4.62 27.96 0.17
N THR A 134 -3.49 27.33 0.47
CA THR A 134 -2.66 26.67 -0.57
C THR A 134 -3.10 25.22 -0.86
N GLY A 135 -3.79 24.57 0.08
CA GLY A 135 -4.06 23.12 0.00
C GLY A 135 -2.94 22.25 0.59
N TYR A 136 -1.93 22.87 1.21
CA TYR A 136 -0.77 22.19 1.79
C TYR A 136 -0.59 22.56 3.27
N SER A 137 0.20 21.76 3.98
CA SER A 137 0.45 21.87 5.41
C SER A 137 1.90 21.50 5.76
N GLY A 138 2.22 21.52 7.05
CA GLY A 138 3.58 21.30 7.55
C GLY A 138 4.37 22.59 7.72
N ALA A 139 5.61 22.47 8.21
CA ALA A 139 6.44 23.63 8.57
C ALA A 139 6.90 24.45 7.34
N THR A 140 6.95 23.82 6.17
CA THR A 140 7.36 24.41 4.89
C THR A 140 6.27 24.35 3.82
N CYS A 141 5.02 24.02 4.18
CA CYS A 141 3.91 23.84 3.24
C CYS A 141 4.18 22.75 2.18
N HIS A 142 4.94 21.70 2.54
CA HIS A 142 5.32 20.62 1.62
C HIS A 142 4.21 19.58 1.45
N ASN A 143 3.53 19.20 2.54
CA ASN A 143 2.61 18.06 2.53
C ASN A 143 1.21 18.46 2.07
N SER A 144 0.66 17.75 1.09
CA SER A 144 -0.74 17.90 0.70
C SER A 144 -1.69 17.55 1.83
N ILE A 145 -2.79 18.30 1.97
CA ILE A 145 -3.87 17.96 2.91
C ILE A 145 -4.90 17.01 2.29
N HIS A 146 -4.74 16.69 1.01
CA HIS A 146 -5.66 15.88 0.22
C HIS A 146 -5.03 14.52 -0.10
N GLU A 147 -5.87 13.49 -0.22
CA GLU A 147 -5.42 12.17 -0.60
C GLU A 147 -5.08 12.11 -2.10
N LEU A 148 -4.23 11.14 -2.46
CA LEU A 148 -3.62 11.09 -3.79
C LEU A 148 -4.62 10.75 -4.91
N SER A 149 -5.64 9.97 -4.57
CA SER A 149 -6.63 9.50 -5.54
C SER A 149 -7.96 9.13 -4.90
N CYS A 150 -8.97 8.90 -5.74
CA CYS A 150 -10.24 8.34 -5.29
C CYS A 150 -10.07 6.94 -4.67
N GLU A 151 -9.07 6.17 -5.13
CA GLU A 151 -8.77 4.83 -4.58
C GLU A 151 -8.29 4.95 -3.12
N ALA A 152 -7.39 5.89 -2.85
CA ALA A 152 -6.94 6.18 -1.49
C ALA A 152 -8.10 6.56 -0.55
N TYR A 153 -9.01 7.44 -0.99
CA TYR A 153 -10.20 7.78 -0.19
C TYR A 153 -11.13 6.59 0.08
N LYS A 154 -11.35 5.70 -0.90
CA LYS A 154 -12.16 4.47 -0.69
C LYS A 154 -11.57 3.63 0.44
N HIS A 155 -10.25 3.49 0.47
CA HIS A 155 -9.54 2.72 1.50
C HIS A 155 -9.51 3.38 2.89
N LEU A 156 -9.85 4.67 2.98
CA LEU A 156 -10.14 5.35 4.24
C LEU A 156 -11.61 5.25 4.67
N GLY A 157 -12.41 4.43 3.99
CA GLY A 157 -13.83 4.23 4.28
C GLY A 157 -14.73 5.37 3.78
N LYS A 158 -14.26 6.20 2.85
CA LYS A 158 -15.10 7.23 2.20
C LYS A 158 -16.00 6.63 1.12
N THR A 159 -17.09 7.32 0.80
CA THR A 159 -18.08 6.91 -0.20
C THR A 159 -18.11 7.87 -1.39
N SER A 160 -18.83 7.52 -2.47
CA SER A 160 -18.93 8.33 -3.69
C SER A 160 -19.36 9.77 -3.43
N ASN A 161 -18.53 10.74 -3.83
CA ASN A 161 -18.79 12.17 -3.73
C ASN A 161 -17.76 12.98 -4.55
N TYR A 162 -17.86 14.30 -4.51
CA TYR A 162 -16.78 15.20 -4.93
C TYR A 162 -15.69 15.27 -3.88
N TYR A 163 -14.45 15.05 -4.30
CA TYR A 163 -13.26 15.16 -3.46
C TYR A 163 -12.21 16.02 -4.15
N TRP A 164 -11.40 16.69 -3.34
CA TRP A 164 -10.11 17.20 -3.78
C TRP A 164 -9.10 16.06 -3.68
N ILE A 165 -8.40 15.80 -4.78
CA ILE A 165 -7.30 14.85 -4.83
C ILE A 165 -6.02 15.57 -5.24
N ASP A 166 -4.90 15.04 -4.83
CA ASP A 166 -3.57 15.55 -5.18
C ASP A 166 -2.70 14.43 -5.76
N PRO A 167 -2.78 14.18 -7.08
CA PRO A 167 -2.14 13.02 -7.70
C PRO A 167 -0.62 12.96 -7.51
N ASP A 168 0.05 14.10 -7.44
CA ASP A 168 1.49 14.17 -7.22
C ASP A 168 1.91 14.46 -5.76
N GLY A 169 0.94 14.80 -4.89
CA GLY A 169 1.17 14.99 -3.46
C GLY A 169 2.06 16.20 -3.22
N SER A 170 3.25 15.99 -2.64
CA SER A 170 4.24 17.06 -2.44
C SER A 170 5.01 17.43 -3.73
N GLY A 171 4.44 17.14 -4.89
CA GLY A 171 5.01 17.40 -6.21
C GLY A 171 4.72 18.82 -6.70
N ALA A 172 4.85 19.07 -8.01
CA ALA A 172 4.68 20.41 -8.57
C ALA A 172 3.23 20.78 -8.92
N LEU A 173 2.34 19.78 -9.06
CA LEU A 173 0.95 19.98 -9.42
C LEU A 173 0.13 20.29 -8.17
N GLY A 174 -0.79 21.25 -8.28
CA GLY A 174 -1.73 21.53 -7.21
C GLY A 174 -2.83 20.47 -7.12
N PRO A 175 -3.62 20.47 -6.03
CA PRO A 175 -4.80 19.63 -5.91
C PRO A 175 -5.89 20.02 -6.93
N LEU A 176 -6.70 19.04 -7.33
CA LEU A 176 -7.85 19.25 -8.20
C LEU A 176 -9.12 18.61 -7.66
N LYS A 177 -10.26 19.18 -8.03
CA LYS A 177 -11.57 18.66 -7.63
C LYS A 177 -12.09 17.68 -8.68
N VAL A 178 -12.44 16.48 -8.23
CA VAL A 178 -12.96 15.39 -9.07
C VAL A 178 -14.22 14.80 -8.47
N TYR A 179 -15.01 14.11 -9.28
CA TYR A 179 -16.06 13.24 -8.77
C TYR A 179 -15.56 11.80 -8.68
N CYS A 180 -15.56 11.27 -7.46
CA CYS A 180 -15.21 9.88 -7.20
C CYS A 180 -16.48 9.05 -7.13
N ASN A 181 -16.60 8.05 -8.00
CA ASN A 181 -17.65 7.03 -7.93
C ASN A 181 -17.03 5.71 -7.49
N MET A 182 -17.22 5.38 -6.21
CA MET A 182 -16.67 4.23 -5.51
C MET A 182 -17.76 3.17 -5.35
N THR A 183 -17.63 2.05 -6.07
CA THR A 183 -18.44 0.84 -5.87
C THR A 183 -17.61 -0.24 -5.16
N GLU A 184 -18.23 -1.37 -4.79
CA GLU A 184 -17.52 -2.50 -4.16
C GLU A 184 -16.31 -2.94 -5.02
N ASP A 185 -16.52 -3.10 -6.33
CA ASP A 185 -15.50 -3.64 -7.24
C ASP A 185 -14.64 -2.59 -7.94
N LYS A 186 -15.12 -1.34 -8.10
CA LYS A 186 -14.48 -0.36 -8.98
C LYS A 186 -14.50 1.05 -8.42
N VAL A 187 -13.42 1.79 -8.63
CA VAL A 187 -13.35 3.22 -8.33
C VAL A 187 -13.14 3.99 -9.63
N TRP A 188 -14.01 4.97 -9.87
CA TRP A 188 -13.95 5.86 -11.00
C TRP A 188 -13.65 7.29 -10.56
N THR A 189 -12.66 7.90 -11.20
CA THR A 189 -12.33 9.33 -11.13
C THR A 189 -12.89 10.02 -12.36
N THR A 190 -13.76 11.01 -12.19
CA THR A 190 -14.38 11.74 -13.30
C THR A 190 -14.00 13.21 -13.26
N VAL A 191 -13.49 13.73 -14.38
CA VAL A 191 -13.15 15.15 -14.55
C VAL A 191 -14.03 15.77 -15.63
N TYR A 192 -14.74 16.83 -15.25
CA TYR A 192 -15.72 17.50 -16.11
C TYR A 192 -15.10 18.69 -16.86
N HIS A 193 -15.64 18.92 -18.06
CA HIS A 193 -15.41 20.11 -18.90
C HIS A 193 -16.71 20.89 -19.10
N ASP A 194 -16.61 22.08 -19.70
CA ASP A 194 -17.71 23.03 -19.91
C ASP A 194 -18.55 22.81 -21.19
N LEU A 195 -18.03 22.06 -22.18
CA LEU A 195 -18.76 21.81 -23.43
C LEU A 195 -20.12 21.10 -23.20
N GLN A 196 -21.20 21.70 -23.72
CA GLN A 196 -22.55 21.18 -23.59
C GLN A 196 -22.81 20.00 -24.54
N MET A 197 -23.69 19.08 -24.12
CA MET A 197 -24.14 18.00 -25.00
C MET A 197 -24.93 18.56 -26.18
N GLN A 198 -24.73 17.98 -27.36
CA GLN A 198 -25.34 18.38 -28.63
C GLN A 198 -25.05 19.85 -29.03
N THR A 199 -23.83 20.33 -28.78
CA THR A 199 -23.37 21.65 -29.25
C THR A 199 -23.44 21.70 -30.77
N SER A 200 -24.27 22.60 -31.31
CA SER A 200 -24.43 22.80 -32.75
C SER A 200 -23.22 23.52 -33.35
N VAL A 201 -22.78 23.04 -34.51
CA VAL A 201 -21.69 23.59 -35.31
C VAL A 201 -22.19 23.73 -36.74
N GLY A 202 -22.35 24.97 -37.20
CA GLY A 202 -22.85 25.29 -38.54
C GLY A 202 -23.23 26.77 -38.70
N GLY A 203 -23.17 27.26 -39.93
CA GLY A 203 -23.70 28.56 -40.33
C GLY A 203 -22.72 29.74 -40.26
N ASN A 204 -22.20 30.14 -41.43
CA ASN A 204 -21.50 31.41 -41.69
C ASN A 204 -20.15 31.65 -40.98
N SER A 205 -19.32 30.62 -40.87
CA SER A 205 -17.88 30.81 -40.64
C SER A 205 -17.18 31.18 -41.95
N LEU A 206 -16.36 32.24 -41.98
CA LEU A 206 -15.43 32.52 -43.09
C LEU A 206 -14.34 31.44 -43.20
N GLU A 207 -14.12 30.69 -42.11
CA GLU A 207 -13.18 29.58 -42.02
C GLU A 207 -13.89 28.25 -42.37
N LYS A 208 -13.23 27.38 -43.14
CA LYS A 208 -13.76 26.10 -43.63
C LYS A 208 -14.01 25.05 -42.54
N PHE A 209 -13.68 25.36 -41.29
CA PHE A 209 -13.78 24.48 -40.13
C PHE A 209 -14.21 25.28 -38.90
N SER A 210 -14.73 24.58 -37.90
CA SER A 210 -15.03 25.13 -36.57
C SER A 210 -14.24 24.37 -35.51
N VAL A 211 -13.62 25.09 -34.58
CA VAL A 211 -12.87 24.51 -33.46
C VAL A 211 -13.70 24.63 -32.19
N LEU A 212 -13.97 23.49 -31.55
CA LEU A 212 -14.59 23.41 -30.24
C LEU A 212 -13.51 23.12 -29.20
N GLN A 213 -13.20 24.11 -28.36
CA GLN A 213 -12.30 23.96 -27.22
C GLN A 213 -13.07 23.37 -26.03
N LEU A 214 -12.48 22.41 -25.33
CA LEU A 214 -13.00 21.90 -24.06
C LEU A 214 -12.19 22.52 -22.92
N ASN A 215 -12.84 23.27 -22.04
CA ASN A 215 -12.20 23.80 -20.84
C ASN A 215 -12.55 22.90 -19.65
N TYR A 216 -11.54 22.20 -19.14
CA TYR A 216 -11.69 21.37 -17.96
C TYR A 216 -11.62 22.21 -16.68
N SER A 217 -12.22 21.68 -15.62
CA SER A 217 -12.09 22.21 -14.26
C SER A 217 -10.67 22.07 -13.67
N ALA A 218 -9.76 21.40 -14.36
CA ALA A 218 -8.38 21.14 -13.98
C ALA A 218 -7.43 21.35 -15.17
N THR A 219 -6.15 21.52 -14.88
CA THR A 219 -5.10 21.65 -15.90
C THR A 219 -4.85 20.32 -16.63
N MET A 220 -4.30 20.38 -17.84
CA MET A 220 -3.99 19.17 -18.62
C MET A 220 -2.92 18.29 -17.94
N ASP A 221 -1.99 18.88 -17.20
CA ASP A 221 -0.96 18.13 -16.45
C ASP A 221 -1.58 17.35 -15.27
N GLN A 222 -2.50 17.97 -14.54
CA GLN A 222 -3.28 17.31 -13.48
C GLN A 222 -4.11 16.13 -14.02
N ILE A 223 -4.78 16.32 -15.16
CA ILE A 223 -5.56 15.23 -15.78
C ILE A 223 -4.62 14.15 -16.33
N SER A 224 -3.46 14.54 -16.87
CA SER A 224 -2.44 13.61 -17.33
C SER A 224 -1.93 12.73 -16.19
N ALA A 225 -1.69 13.28 -15.00
CA ALA A 225 -1.31 12.50 -13.82
C ALA A 225 -2.34 11.41 -13.49
N ILE A 226 -3.64 11.73 -13.56
CA ILE A 226 -4.74 10.77 -13.35
C ILE A 226 -4.78 9.71 -14.46
N THR A 227 -4.70 10.11 -15.73
CA THR A 227 -4.78 9.17 -16.86
C THR A 227 -3.60 8.19 -16.90
N SER A 228 -2.41 8.67 -16.52
CA SER A 228 -1.19 7.87 -16.49
C SER A 228 -1.23 6.81 -15.39
N SER A 229 -1.69 7.17 -14.18
CA SER A 229 -1.80 6.25 -13.05
C SER A 229 -2.98 5.29 -13.16
N ALA A 230 -4.04 5.63 -13.90
CA ALA A 230 -5.21 4.77 -14.04
C ALA A 230 -4.92 3.47 -14.82
N GLU A 231 -5.69 2.43 -14.49
CA GLU A 231 -5.68 1.14 -15.20
C GLU A 231 -6.38 1.25 -16.55
N TYR A 232 -7.50 1.98 -16.58
CA TYR A 232 -8.33 2.17 -17.76
C TYR A 232 -8.93 3.57 -17.74
N CYS A 233 -9.00 4.23 -18.90
CA CYS A 233 -9.71 5.50 -19.04
C CYS A 233 -10.61 5.46 -20.27
N GLU A 234 -11.74 6.14 -20.16
CA GLU A 234 -12.69 6.30 -21.25
C GLU A 234 -13.24 7.73 -21.33
N GLN A 235 -13.60 8.13 -22.55
CA GLN A 235 -14.32 9.36 -22.80
C GLN A 235 -15.34 9.16 -23.92
N PHE A 236 -16.57 9.60 -23.69
CA PHE A 236 -17.64 9.50 -24.69
C PHE A 236 -17.48 10.58 -25.76
N ILE A 237 -17.67 10.21 -27.03
CA ILE A 237 -17.71 11.16 -28.15
C ILE A 237 -18.81 10.79 -29.15
N SER A 238 -19.45 11.82 -29.72
CA SER A 238 -20.60 11.67 -30.60
C SER A 238 -20.63 12.77 -31.65
N TYR A 239 -20.75 12.36 -32.92
CA TYR A 239 -20.97 13.23 -34.08
C TYR A 239 -22.39 13.00 -34.60
N ALA A 240 -23.27 13.99 -34.50
CA ALA A 240 -24.55 13.98 -35.20
C ALA A 240 -24.46 14.93 -36.39
N CYS A 241 -24.98 14.51 -37.54
CA CYS A 241 -24.74 15.20 -38.80
C CYS A 241 -25.98 15.25 -39.67
N LYS A 242 -26.03 16.26 -40.52
CA LYS A 242 -26.98 16.44 -41.61
C LYS A 242 -26.22 17.08 -42.77
N MET A 243 -26.10 16.37 -43.89
CA MET A 243 -25.27 16.78 -45.04
C MET A 243 -23.84 17.20 -44.66
N SER A 244 -23.25 16.53 -43.66
CA SER A 244 -21.93 16.82 -43.12
C SER A 244 -21.19 15.52 -42.86
N ARG A 245 -20.03 15.34 -43.53
CA ARG A 245 -19.22 14.11 -43.48
C ARG A 245 -18.22 14.17 -42.33
N LEU A 246 -17.86 13.00 -41.80
CA LEU A 246 -16.97 12.85 -40.65
C LEU A 246 -15.56 12.46 -41.10
N LEU A 247 -15.40 11.21 -41.57
CA LEU A 247 -14.12 10.64 -42.00
C LEU A 247 -13.96 10.64 -43.52
N ASN A 248 -15.02 10.97 -44.28
CA ASN A 248 -15.03 11.00 -45.74
C ASN A 248 -14.66 9.65 -46.38
N THR A 249 -15.17 8.56 -45.81
CA THR A 249 -14.93 7.19 -46.30
C THR A 249 -15.79 6.87 -47.53
N PRO A 250 -15.45 5.85 -48.36
CA PRO A 250 -14.25 5.01 -48.32
C PRO A 250 -13.00 5.67 -48.93
N GLU A 251 -13.14 6.77 -49.66
CA GLU A 251 -12.05 7.46 -50.34
C GLU A 251 -12.05 8.96 -49.98
N GLY A 252 -10.99 9.43 -49.32
CA GLY A 252 -10.81 10.84 -49.02
C GLY A 252 -10.11 11.12 -47.69
N ASN A 253 -9.72 12.38 -47.51
CA ASN A 253 -9.17 12.85 -46.23
C ASN A 253 -10.31 13.13 -45.24
N PRO A 254 -10.15 12.82 -43.94
CA PRO A 254 -11.13 13.14 -42.91
C PRO A 254 -11.40 14.64 -42.80
N TYR A 255 -12.66 15.03 -42.62
CA TYR A 255 -13.06 16.42 -42.40
C TYR A 255 -13.02 16.83 -40.93
N THR A 256 -13.27 15.87 -40.04
CA THR A 256 -13.42 16.10 -38.61
C THR A 256 -12.46 15.22 -37.84
N TRP A 257 -11.80 15.79 -36.82
CA TRP A 257 -10.87 15.08 -35.93
C TRP A 257 -10.94 15.67 -34.53
N TRP A 258 -10.40 14.95 -33.56
CA TRP A 258 -10.25 15.46 -32.20
C TRP A 258 -8.76 15.56 -31.83
N VAL A 259 -8.45 16.38 -30.84
CA VAL A 259 -7.09 16.64 -30.37
C VAL A 259 -6.95 16.10 -28.95
N GLY A 260 -5.87 15.34 -28.71
CA GLY A 260 -5.58 14.71 -27.43
C GLY A 260 -4.78 15.58 -26.46
N LYS A 261 -4.23 14.93 -25.43
CA LYS A 261 -3.45 15.60 -24.36
C LYS A 261 -2.08 16.12 -24.80
N ALA A 262 -1.46 15.51 -25.81
CA ALA A 262 -0.17 15.92 -26.36
C ALA A 262 -0.32 16.84 -27.59
N ASN A 263 -1.50 17.48 -27.74
CA ASN A 263 -1.85 18.34 -28.87
C ASN A 263 -1.77 17.64 -30.24
N GLU A 264 -1.97 16.33 -30.24
CA GLU A 264 -1.90 15.45 -31.40
C GLU A 264 -3.28 15.22 -32.01
N LYS A 265 -3.35 15.12 -33.35
CA LYS A 265 -4.62 14.96 -34.09
C LYS A 265 -4.99 13.49 -34.26
N HIS A 266 -6.23 13.16 -33.91
CA HIS A 266 -6.77 11.81 -33.98
C HIS A 266 -7.95 11.69 -34.94
N TYR A 267 -7.82 10.79 -35.92
CA TYR A 267 -8.79 10.57 -36.99
C TYR A 267 -9.65 9.31 -36.79
N TYR A 268 -9.51 8.63 -35.66
CA TYR A 268 -10.42 7.57 -35.26
C TYR A 268 -11.54 8.16 -34.39
N TRP A 269 -12.73 7.55 -34.48
CA TRP A 269 -13.90 8.00 -33.73
C TRP A 269 -14.31 6.98 -32.67
N GLY A 270 -15.27 7.35 -31.80
CA GLY A 270 -15.73 6.49 -30.72
C GLY A 270 -16.10 5.08 -31.18
N GLY A 271 -15.62 4.07 -30.45
CA GLY A 271 -15.78 2.65 -30.80
C GLY A 271 -14.81 2.11 -31.86
N SER A 272 -13.85 2.93 -32.30
CA SER A 272 -12.75 2.54 -33.20
C SER A 272 -11.39 2.77 -32.53
N GLY A 273 -10.33 2.16 -33.08
CA GLY A 273 -8.96 2.24 -32.56
C GLY A 273 -8.05 3.19 -33.36
N PRO A 274 -6.90 3.61 -32.79
CA PRO A 274 -5.92 4.43 -33.50
C PRO A 274 -5.50 3.82 -34.84
N GLY A 275 -5.39 4.67 -35.87
CA GLY A 275 -5.03 4.24 -37.24
C GLY A 275 -6.18 3.60 -38.04
N ILE A 276 -7.36 3.41 -37.44
CA ILE A 276 -8.51 2.81 -38.12
C ILE A 276 -9.50 3.89 -38.55
N GLN A 277 -9.55 4.18 -39.85
CA GLN A 277 -10.48 5.15 -40.45
C GLN A 277 -11.90 4.56 -40.63
N LYS A 278 -12.47 4.06 -39.55
CA LYS A 278 -13.85 3.57 -39.48
C LYS A 278 -14.50 4.04 -38.19
N CYS A 279 -15.81 4.24 -38.22
CA CYS A 279 -16.60 4.42 -37.01
C CYS A 279 -17.03 3.05 -36.46
N ALA A 280 -17.59 3.02 -35.24
CA ALA A 280 -18.10 1.79 -34.63
C ALA A 280 -18.95 0.94 -35.59
N CYS A 281 -19.88 1.56 -36.33
CA CYS A 281 -20.73 0.83 -37.27
C CYS A 281 -19.96 0.19 -38.43
N GLY A 282 -18.84 0.78 -38.83
CA GLY A 282 -17.98 0.28 -39.90
C GLY A 282 -17.10 -0.89 -39.44
N ILE A 283 -16.78 -0.95 -38.14
CA ILE A 283 -16.13 -2.11 -37.51
C ILE A 283 -17.12 -3.27 -37.40
N GLU A 284 -18.32 -2.99 -36.89
CA GLU A 284 -19.40 -3.96 -36.68
C GLU A 284 -20.11 -4.39 -37.98
N ARG A 285 -19.85 -3.71 -39.09
CA ARG A 285 -20.50 -3.91 -40.40
C ARG A 285 -22.02 -3.74 -40.37
N ASN A 286 -22.50 -2.80 -39.56
CA ASN A 286 -23.93 -2.50 -39.38
C ASN A 286 -24.28 -1.02 -39.68
N CYS A 287 -23.42 -0.29 -40.40
CA CYS A 287 -23.74 1.06 -40.85
C CYS A 287 -25.02 1.06 -41.70
N THR A 288 -25.79 2.16 -41.59
CA THR A 288 -27.08 2.31 -42.29
C THR A 288 -26.94 2.16 -43.80
N ASP A 289 -25.87 2.72 -44.37
CA ASP A 289 -25.46 2.51 -45.75
C ASP A 289 -24.17 1.69 -45.75
N PRO A 290 -24.18 0.43 -46.27
CA PRO A 290 -23.03 -0.46 -46.21
C PRO A 290 -21.86 -0.02 -47.11
N LYS A 291 -22.04 1.01 -47.96
CA LYS A 291 -20.96 1.57 -48.78
C LYS A 291 -19.97 2.42 -47.99
N TYR A 292 -20.38 2.94 -46.84
CA TYR A 292 -19.61 3.88 -46.03
C TYR A 292 -19.16 3.23 -44.71
N TYR A 293 -18.08 3.73 -44.11
CA TYR A 293 -17.57 3.23 -42.84
C TYR A 293 -18.04 4.02 -41.61
N CYS A 294 -18.81 5.08 -41.85
CA CYS A 294 -19.47 5.92 -40.85
C CYS A 294 -20.86 6.30 -41.37
N ASN A 295 -21.87 6.40 -40.50
CA ASN A 295 -23.22 6.79 -40.90
C ASN A 295 -23.28 8.21 -41.47
N CYS A 296 -22.43 9.11 -40.97
CA CYS A 296 -22.38 10.50 -41.40
C CYS A 296 -21.70 10.72 -42.76
N ASP A 297 -20.86 9.78 -43.21
CA ASP A 297 -20.18 9.89 -44.50
C ASP A 297 -21.14 9.69 -45.69
N ALA A 298 -22.34 9.13 -45.47
CA ALA A 298 -23.37 8.98 -46.49
C ALA A 298 -24.01 10.31 -46.94
N ASP A 299 -23.70 11.43 -46.26
CA ASP A 299 -24.08 12.80 -46.64
C ASP A 299 -25.60 13.03 -46.81
N TYR A 300 -26.42 12.36 -46.01
CA TYR A 300 -27.87 12.44 -46.10
C TYR A 300 -28.47 13.72 -45.49
N LYS A 301 -29.63 14.13 -46.02
CA LYS A 301 -30.45 15.25 -45.50
C LYS A 301 -31.14 14.95 -44.16
N GLN A 302 -31.20 13.68 -43.79
CA GLN A 302 -31.74 13.23 -42.51
C GLN A 302 -30.62 13.21 -41.48
N TRP A 303 -30.95 13.45 -40.21
CA TRP A 303 -29.98 13.34 -39.14
C TRP A 303 -29.45 11.91 -39.04
N ARG A 304 -28.13 11.78 -39.10
CA ARG A 304 -27.38 10.56 -38.80
C ARG A 304 -26.43 10.81 -37.64
N LYS A 305 -25.89 9.74 -37.08
CA LYS A 305 -25.04 9.84 -35.90
C LYS A 305 -24.01 8.72 -35.86
N ASP A 306 -22.79 9.06 -35.47
CA ASP A 306 -21.73 8.13 -35.13
C ASP A 306 -21.23 8.41 -33.70
N THR A 307 -21.21 7.37 -32.86
CA THR A 307 -20.95 7.49 -31.42
C THR A 307 -20.09 6.36 -30.91
N GLY A 308 -19.37 6.62 -29.82
CA GLY A 308 -18.79 5.55 -29.01
C GLY A 308 -17.86 6.09 -27.93
N LEU A 309 -17.08 5.19 -27.36
CA LEU A 309 -16.06 5.51 -26.35
C LEU A 309 -14.69 5.60 -27.01
N LEU A 310 -13.93 6.61 -26.61
CA LEU A 310 -12.49 6.70 -26.77
C LEU A 310 -11.87 6.06 -25.53
N SER A 311 -11.07 5.00 -25.70
CA SER A 311 -10.52 4.22 -24.58
C SER A 311 -8.98 4.13 -24.56
N TYR A 312 -8.32 4.81 -25.49
CA TYR A 312 -6.85 4.81 -25.56
C TYR A 312 -6.30 5.89 -24.63
N LYS A 313 -5.88 5.48 -23.42
CA LYS A 313 -5.53 6.40 -22.33
C LYS A 313 -4.41 7.39 -22.67
N GLU A 314 -3.47 6.98 -23.52
CA GLU A 314 -2.33 7.82 -23.91
C GLU A 314 -2.73 9.03 -24.76
N HIS A 315 -3.93 9.03 -25.33
CA HIS A 315 -4.46 10.14 -26.12
C HIS A 315 -5.46 11.01 -25.34
N LEU A 316 -6.03 10.49 -24.25
CA LEU A 316 -7.04 11.18 -23.45
C LEU A 316 -6.39 12.19 -22.49
N PRO A 317 -7.11 13.27 -22.11
CA PRO A 317 -8.47 13.63 -22.53
C PRO A 317 -8.55 14.33 -23.90
N VAL A 318 -9.76 14.40 -24.47
CA VAL A 318 -10.08 15.25 -25.61
C VAL A 318 -9.97 16.72 -25.20
N SER A 319 -9.01 17.45 -25.76
CA SER A 319 -8.82 18.90 -25.51
C SER A 319 -9.60 19.76 -26.50
N GLN A 320 -9.72 19.30 -27.75
CA GLN A 320 -10.43 20.01 -28.82
C GLN A 320 -11.13 19.03 -29.77
N VAL A 321 -12.18 19.51 -30.43
CA VAL A 321 -12.79 18.86 -31.59
C VAL A 321 -12.83 19.86 -32.74
N VAL A 322 -12.24 19.49 -33.88
CA VAL A 322 -12.27 20.30 -35.09
C VAL A 322 -13.25 19.68 -36.07
N VAL A 323 -14.25 20.46 -36.47
CA VAL A 323 -15.35 20.02 -37.34
C VAL A 323 -15.25 20.70 -38.69
N GLY A 324 -15.15 19.89 -39.76
CA GLY A 324 -15.14 20.36 -41.15
C GLY A 324 -16.43 20.03 -41.89
N ASP A 325 -16.47 20.35 -43.20
CA ASP A 325 -17.60 20.07 -44.10
C ASP A 325 -18.93 20.73 -43.66
N ILE A 326 -18.86 21.90 -43.02
CA ILE A 326 -19.99 22.70 -42.53
C ILE A 326 -20.19 24.03 -43.29
N ASP A 327 -19.38 24.27 -44.32
CA ASP A 327 -19.43 25.45 -45.19
C ASP A 327 -20.48 25.31 -46.32
N ARG A 328 -20.90 24.07 -46.62
CA ARG A 328 -21.90 23.78 -47.65
C ARG A 328 -23.31 24.20 -47.18
N PRO A 329 -24.15 24.79 -48.06
CA PRO A 329 -25.54 25.12 -47.71
C PRO A 329 -26.33 23.88 -47.25
N GLY A 330 -26.91 23.96 -46.05
CA GLY A 330 -27.68 22.87 -45.45
C GLY A 330 -26.85 21.82 -44.71
N SER A 331 -25.52 21.98 -44.65
CA SER A 331 -24.66 21.19 -43.78
C SER A 331 -24.77 21.67 -42.33
N GLU A 332 -25.06 20.74 -41.43
CA GLU A 332 -25.17 20.98 -39.99
C GLU A 332 -24.55 19.80 -39.23
N ALA A 333 -23.82 20.10 -38.16
CA ALA A 333 -23.28 19.11 -37.25
C ALA A 333 -23.63 19.44 -35.79
N LYS A 334 -23.68 18.43 -34.94
CA LYS A 334 -23.76 18.57 -33.48
C LYS A 334 -22.76 17.64 -32.80
N ILE A 335 -21.95 18.21 -31.92
CA ILE A 335 -20.93 17.48 -31.15
C ILE A 335 -21.42 17.23 -29.74
N SER A 336 -21.12 16.04 -29.21
CA SER A 336 -21.19 15.78 -27.78
C SER A 336 -19.92 15.07 -27.34
N VAL A 337 -19.26 15.64 -26.34
CA VAL A 337 -18.13 15.03 -25.65
C VAL A 337 -18.55 14.86 -24.19
N GLY A 338 -18.30 13.68 -23.62
CA GLY A 338 -18.52 13.42 -22.20
C GLY A 338 -17.28 13.74 -21.35
N PRO A 339 -17.41 13.73 -20.01
CA PRO A 339 -16.27 13.88 -19.12
C PRO A 339 -15.27 12.73 -19.32
N VAL A 340 -14.00 12.97 -19.01
CA VAL A 340 -13.00 11.90 -18.95
C VAL A 340 -13.21 11.11 -17.66
N ARG A 341 -13.26 9.79 -17.78
CA ARG A 341 -13.50 8.86 -16.67
C ARG A 341 -12.36 7.84 -16.62
N CYS A 342 -11.67 7.77 -15.50
CA CYS A 342 -10.57 6.85 -15.30
C CYS A 342 -10.87 5.91 -14.13
N GLN A 343 -10.55 4.63 -14.29
CA GLN A 343 -10.80 3.55 -13.36
C GLN A 343 -9.48 3.07 -12.72
N GLY A 344 -9.50 2.91 -11.39
CA GLY A 344 -8.38 2.38 -10.60
C GLY A 344 -7.19 3.33 -10.47
N ASP A 345 -6.18 2.89 -9.73
CA ASP A 345 -4.94 3.62 -9.48
C ASP A 345 -3.77 2.65 -9.33
N ARG A 346 -2.96 2.52 -10.39
CA ARG A 346 -1.78 1.66 -10.41
C ARG A 346 -0.73 2.09 -9.39
N ASN A 347 -0.62 3.38 -9.07
CA ASN A 347 0.35 3.86 -8.08
C ASN A 347 -0.03 3.43 -6.66
N TYR A 348 -1.33 3.34 -6.38
CA TYR A 348 -1.83 2.84 -5.10
C TYR A 348 -1.62 1.32 -4.96
N TRP A 349 -1.82 0.56 -6.05
CA TRP A 349 -1.70 -0.91 -6.04
C TRP A 349 -0.28 -1.45 -6.27
N ASN A 350 0.62 -0.63 -6.81
CA ASN A 350 2.03 -0.94 -7.07
C ASN A 350 2.73 -1.50 -5.83
N ALA A 351 2.97 -2.80 -5.82
CA ALA A 351 3.52 -3.53 -4.67
C ALA A 351 4.63 -4.51 -5.05
N ALA A 352 5.49 -4.82 -4.08
CA ALA A 352 6.47 -5.89 -4.18
C ALA A 352 6.52 -6.71 -2.89
N SER A 353 6.74 -8.02 -3.03
CA SER A 353 6.89 -8.98 -1.95
C SER A 353 8.35 -9.42 -1.82
N PHE A 354 8.94 -9.20 -0.65
CA PHE A 354 10.31 -9.59 -0.29
C PHE A 354 10.26 -10.94 0.43
N VAL A 355 10.71 -12.00 -0.24
CA VAL A 355 10.54 -13.38 0.25
C VAL A 355 11.75 -13.91 1.04
N THR A 356 12.91 -13.27 0.94
CA THR A 356 14.10 -13.61 1.76
C THR A 356 14.65 -12.36 2.43
N SER A 357 15.29 -12.51 3.58
CA SER A 357 15.93 -11.41 4.33
C SER A 357 17.16 -10.82 3.64
N SER A 358 17.54 -11.37 2.48
CA SER A 358 18.58 -10.87 1.59
C SER A 358 18.03 -10.22 0.32
N SER A 359 16.70 -10.20 0.14
CA SER A 359 16.04 -9.67 -1.04
C SER A 359 15.94 -8.15 -0.94
N TYR A 360 16.27 -7.45 -2.00
CA TYR A 360 16.15 -6.00 -2.06
C TYR A 360 15.90 -5.52 -3.48
N LEU A 361 15.24 -4.37 -3.61
CA LEU A 361 15.19 -3.59 -4.84
C LEU A 361 16.21 -2.45 -4.73
N HIS A 362 16.71 -1.99 -5.86
CA HIS A 362 17.51 -0.76 -5.90
C HIS A 362 17.01 0.19 -6.98
N PHE A 363 17.09 1.48 -6.66
CA PHE A 363 16.72 2.61 -7.52
C PHE A 363 17.88 3.62 -7.61
N SER A 364 17.71 4.63 -8.46
CA SER A 364 18.63 5.77 -8.50
C SER A 364 18.73 6.46 -7.14
N THR A 365 19.86 7.11 -6.88
CA THR A 365 20.10 7.89 -5.67
C THR A 365 18.98 8.89 -5.43
N PHE A 366 18.44 8.90 -4.22
CA PHE A 366 17.37 9.79 -3.83
C PHE A 366 17.83 11.26 -3.87
N GLN A 367 17.03 12.11 -4.50
CA GLN A 367 17.25 13.55 -4.61
C GLN A 367 16.37 14.26 -3.57
N GLY A 368 16.90 14.50 -2.38
CA GLY A 368 16.16 15.07 -1.24
C GLY A 368 17.01 15.96 -0.35
N GLU A 369 17.77 16.87 -0.96
CA GLU A 369 18.79 17.69 -0.28
C GLU A 369 18.20 18.53 0.87
N THR A 370 17.16 19.30 0.60
CA THR A 370 16.54 20.23 1.57
C THR A 370 15.23 19.70 2.17
N SER A 371 14.55 18.83 1.44
CA SER A 371 13.31 18.17 1.86
C SER A 371 13.27 16.72 1.38
N ALA A 372 12.73 15.86 2.25
CA ALA A 372 12.50 14.45 2.00
C ALA A 372 11.12 14.07 2.55
N ASP A 373 10.19 13.71 1.67
CA ASP A 373 8.89 13.15 1.98
C ASP A 373 8.85 11.72 1.43
N ILE A 374 8.64 10.76 2.32
CA ILE A 374 8.63 9.34 2.03
C ILE A 374 7.35 8.74 2.59
N SER A 375 6.53 8.14 1.73
CA SER A 375 5.29 7.46 2.13
C SER A 375 5.19 6.08 1.50
N PHE A 376 4.74 5.09 2.26
CA PHE A 376 4.46 3.75 1.75
C PHE A 376 3.54 2.98 2.70
N TYR A 377 3.04 1.85 2.21
CA TYR A 377 2.39 0.84 3.04
C TYR A 377 3.28 -0.39 3.17
N PHE A 378 3.27 -1.03 4.33
CA PHE A 378 3.91 -2.32 4.53
C PHE A 378 2.95 -3.34 5.14
N LYS A 379 3.22 -4.62 4.89
CA LYS A 379 2.51 -5.77 5.46
C LYS A 379 3.52 -6.85 5.79
N THR A 380 3.57 -7.34 7.02
CA THR A 380 4.56 -8.33 7.43
C THR A 380 4.07 -9.22 8.57
N SER A 381 4.73 -10.37 8.73
CA SER A 381 4.67 -11.21 9.93
C SER A 381 5.98 -11.22 10.73
N ALA A 382 7.04 -10.59 10.19
CA ALA A 382 8.33 -10.46 10.84
C ALA A 382 8.31 -9.33 11.88
N SER A 383 9.04 -9.51 12.98
CA SER A 383 9.15 -8.51 14.05
C SER A 383 10.04 -7.32 13.69
N ASP A 384 10.90 -7.44 12.68
CA ASP A 384 11.91 -6.45 12.36
C ASP A 384 12.29 -6.52 10.88
N GLY A 385 12.88 -5.43 10.36
CA GLY A 385 13.39 -5.36 8.99
C GLY A 385 13.57 -3.93 8.48
N VAL A 386 14.54 -3.74 7.57
CA VAL A 386 14.82 -2.44 6.96
C VAL A 386 13.94 -2.21 5.74
N PHE A 387 13.11 -1.16 5.76
CA PHE A 387 12.25 -0.79 4.64
C PHE A 387 13.04 -0.15 3.50
N LEU A 388 13.90 0.81 3.81
CA LEU A 388 14.78 1.44 2.84
C LEU A 388 15.99 2.10 3.49
N GLU A 389 17.05 2.25 2.70
CA GLU A 389 18.30 2.88 3.08
C GLU A 389 18.95 3.56 1.86
N ASN A 390 19.42 4.79 2.04
CA ASN A 390 20.32 5.44 1.10
C ASN A 390 21.49 6.04 1.88
N LEU A 391 22.72 5.78 1.43
CA LEU A 391 23.95 6.19 2.08
C LEU A 391 24.65 7.33 1.33
N GLY A 392 25.20 8.25 2.10
CA GLY A 392 26.21 9.25 1.77
C GLY A 392 27.50 8.96 2.56
N ASN A 393 28.37 9.97 2.70
CA ASN A 393 29.72 9.78 3.27
C ASN A 393 29.61 9.58 4.77
N THR A 394 29.04 10.59 5.41
CA THR A 394 28.55 10.62 6.79
C THR A 394 27.03 10.57 6.81
N ASP A 395 26.43 11.12 5.76
CA ASP A 395 25.00 11.30 5.63
C ASP A 395 24.30 9.99 5.33
N PHE A 396 23.09 9.82 5.83
CA PHE A 396 22.24 8.70 5.44
C PHE A 396 20.77 9.02 5.71
N ILE A 397 19.90 8.24 5.10
CA ILE A 397 18.49 8.20 5.42
C ILE A 397 18.03 6.74 5.46
N LYS A 398 17.32 6.36 6.52
CA LYS A 398 16.91 4.98 6.78
C LYS A 398 15.57 4.90 7.50
N LEU A 399 14.72 3.99 7.04
CA LEU A 399 13.45 3.62 7.66
C LEU A 399 13.44 2.12 7.96
N GLU A 400 13.06 1.73 9.17
CA GLU A 400 13.01 0.32 9.57
C GLU A 400 11.93 0.01 10.59
N LEU A 401 11.46 -1.24 10.57
CA LEU A 401 10.71 -1.86 11.67
C LEU A 401 11.74 -2.37 12.68
N LYS A 402 11.83 -1.75 13.86
CA LYS A 402 12.79 -2.13 14.91
C LYS A 402 12.29 -3.27 15.77
N SER A 403 10.98 -3.33 15.98
CA SER A 403 10.30 -4.40 16.71
C SER A 403 8.86 -4.53 16.23
N ALA A 404 8.16 -5.57 16.68
CA ALA A 404 6.76 -5.82 16.34
C ALA A 404 5.81 -4.65 16.66
N THR A 405 6.26 -3.59 17.34
CA THR A 405 5.45 -2.42 17.70
C THR A 405 6.12 -1.08 17.38
N GLU A 406 7.33 -1.07 16.82
CA GLU A 406 8.13 0.17 16.69
C GLU A 406 8.68 0.36 15.29
N VAL A 407 8.35 1.51 14.69
CA VAL A 407 8.92 1.98 13.42
C VAL A 407 9.87 3.13 13.72
N SER A 408 11.04 3.12 13.08
CA SER A 408 12.08 4.12 13.25
C SER A 408 12.41 4.81 11.93
N PHE A 409 12.58 6.13 12.01
CA PHE A 409 13.12 6.99 10.97
C PHE A 409 14.43 7.59 11.48
N SER A 410 15.52 7.32 10.76
CA SER A 410 16.85 7.79 11.14
C SER A 410 17.59 8.41 9.96
N PHE A 411 18.35 9.47 10.24
CA PHE A 411 19.13 10.18 9.25
C PHE A 411 20.32 10.92 9.87
N ASP A 412 21.31 11.24 9.05
CA ASP A 412 22.39 12.17 9.36
C ASP A 412 22.61 13.11 8.17
N VAL A 413 22.86 14.37 8.47
CA VAL A 413 23.09 15.47 7.51
C VAL A 413 24.35 16.27 7.85
N GLY A 414 25.27 15.66 8.61
CA GLY A 414 26.51 16.27 9.07
C GLY A 414 26.46 16.85 10.49
N ASN A 415 25.28 16.86 11.13
CA ASN A 415 25.14 17.29 12.55
C ASN A 415 25.20 16.10 13.54
N GLY A 416 25.38 14.88 13.04
CA GLY A 416 25.28 13.64 13.80
C GLY A 416 23.92 12.95 13.64
N PRO A 417 23.83 11.65 13.98
CA PRO A 417 22.66 10.84 13.70
C PRO A 417 21.45 11.25 14.55
N VAL A 418 20.32 11.40 13.88
CA VAL A 418 19.02 11.68 14.46
C VAL A 418 18.12 10.46 14.26
N GLU A 419 17.42 10.05 15.31
CA GLU A 419 16.42 8.97 15.27
C GLU A 419 15.09 9.46 15.84
N ILE A 420 13.99 9.10 15.17
CA ILE A 420 12.59 9.30 15.57
C ILE A 420 11.92 7.93 15.58
N ILE A 421 11.31 7.55 16.70
CA ILE A 421 10.65 6.25 16.88
C ILE A 421 9.18 6.48 17.21
N VAL A 422 8.29 5.82 16.49
CA VAL A 422 6.85 5.76 16.81
C VAL A 422 6.53 4.36 17.31
N ARG A 423 5.90 4.28 18.48
CA ARG A 423 5.43 3.02 19.08
C ARG A 423 3.93 2.86 18.88
N SER A 424 3.53 1.78 18.23
CA SER A 424 2.14 1.37 18.07
C SER A 424 1.62 0.68 19.35
N PRO A 425 0.35 0.92 19.75
CA PRO A 425 -0.29 0.17 20.83
C PRO A 425 -0.60 -1.29 20.45
N SER A 426 -0.64 -1.62 19.15
CA SER A 426 -0.88 -2.96 18.62
C SER A 426 0.36 -3.50 17.89
N GLN A 427 0.41 -4.82 17.72
CA GLN A 427 1.44 -5.46 16.89
C GLN A 427 1.26 -5.05 15.42
N LEU A 428 2.37 -4.73 14.76
CA LEU A 428 2.49 -4.31 13.35
C LEU A 428 2.87 -5.46 12.42
N ASN A 429 3.17 -6.63 13.00
CA ASN A 429 3.46 -7.86 12.30
C ASN A 429 2.24 -8.79 12.29
N ASP A 430 1.04 -8.20 12.16
CA ASP A 430 -0.26 -8.84 12.19
C ASP A 430 -0.77 -9.27 10.78
N ASP A 431 0.12 -9.19 9.79
CA ASP A 431 -0.16 -9.43 8.37
C ASP A 431 -1.24 -8.50 7.78
N GLN A 432 -1.46 -7.32 8.38
CA GLN A 432 -2.29 -6.24 7.83
C GLN A 432 -1.44 -5.10 7.24
N TRP A 433 -2.09 -4.27 6.41
CA TRP A 433 -1.43 -3.11 5.81
C TRP A 433 -1.33 -1.96 6.81
N HIS A 434 -0.12 -1.49 7.05
CA HIS A 434 0.19 -0.30 7.84
C HIS A 434 0.79 0.80 6.96
N ARG A 435 0.46 2.06 7.22
CA ARG A 435 0.94 3.24 6.49
C ARG A 435 2.08 3.91 7.26
N VAL A 436 3.19 4.17 6.58
CA VAL A 436 4.31 4.95 7.12
C VAL A 436 4.45 6.23 6.30
N MET A 437 4.54 7.36 6.99
CA MET A 437 4.82 8.67 6.40
C MET A 437 5.96 9.31 7.17
N ALA A 438 7.08 9.58 6.49
CA ALA A 438 8.26 10.21 7.07
C ALA A 438 8.58 11.47 6.28
N GLU A 439 8.74 12.58 7.00
CA GLU A 439 9.08 13.87 6.43
C GLU A 439 10.35 14.40 7.10
N ARG A 440 11.23 15.02 6.33
CA ARG A 440 12.36 15.79 6.83
C ARG A 440 12.51 17.04 5.98
N ASN A 441 12.48 18.21 6.61
CA ASN A 441 12.67 19.50 5.97
C ASN A 441 13.67 20.34 6.78
N VAL A 442 13.91 21.58 6.35
CA VAL A 442 14.87 22.49 7.00
C VAL A 442 14.45 22.95 8.40
N LYS A 443 13.20 22.71 8.82
CA LYS A 443 12.65 23.10 10.14
C LYS A 443 12.53 21.95 11.11
N GLN A 444 12.17 20.77 10.61
CA GLN A 444 11.84 19.61 11.43
C GLN A 444 11.91 18.32 10.62
N ALA A 445 11.97 17.21 11.33
CA ALA A 445 11.68 15.90 10.81
C ALA A 445 10.51 15.28 11.58
N SER A 446 9.70 14.47 10.92
CA SER A 446 8.57 13.78 11.54
C SER A 446 8.36 12.39 11.01
N LEU A 447 7.82 11.53 11.86
CA LEU A 447 7.39 10.17 11.50
C LEU A 447 5.95 9.97 11.96
N GLN A 448 5.11 9.47 11.06
CA GLN A 448 3.74 9.10 11.33
C GLN A 448 3.51 7.64 10.94
N LEU A 449 2.84 6.90 11.82
CA LEU A 449 2.43 5.52 11.62
C LEU A 449 0.91 5.43 11.68
N ASP A 450 0.30 4.91 10.62
CA ASP A 450 -1.14 4.81 10.43
C ASP A 450 -1.86 6.16 10.68
N GLN A 451 -2.78 6.20 11.64
CA GLN A 451 -3.51 7.39 12.08
C GLN A 451 -3.01 7.91 13.43
N LEU A 452 -1.87 7.42 13.92
CA LEU A 452 -1.27 7.93 15.15
C LEU A 452 -0.80 9.37 14.95
N PRO A 453 -0.74 10.18 16.02
CA PRO A 453 -0.14 11.51 15.95
C PRO A 453 1.30 11.42 15.43
N PRO A 454 1.73 12.36 14.57
CA PRO A 454 3.11 12.40 14.09
C PRO A 454 4.07 12.74 15.24
N GLU A 455 5.16 11.99 15.36
CA GLU A 455 6.27 12.35 16.23
C GLU A 455 7.19 13.33 15.51
N VAL A 456 7.48 14.48 16.12
CA VAL A 456 8.18 15.59 15.47
C VAL A 456 9.45 15.96 16.23
N ARG A 457 10.55 16.12 15.50
CA ARG A 457 11.84 16.58 16.01
C ARG A 457 12.29 17.82 15.26
N LYS A 458 12.47 18.93 16.00
CA LYS A 458 12.93 20.19 15.42
C LYS A 458 14.37 20.08 14.91
N ALA A 459 14.63 20.69 13.77
CA ALA A 459 15.98 20.87 13.25
C ALA A 459 16.72 21.93 14.09
N PRO A 460 18.05 21.80 14.26
CA PRO A 460 18.87 22.88 14.84
C PRO A 460 18.71 24.19 14.07
N THR A 461 18.66 25.32 14.78
CA THR A 461 18.61 26.67 14.17
C THR A 461 19.88 27.03 13.41
N GLU A 462 21.01 26.48 13.86
CA GLU A 462 22.33 26.60 13.26
C GLU A 462 22.88 25.18 13.08
N GLY A 463 23.11 24.78 11.82
CA GLY A 463 23.57 23.44 11.48
C GLY A 463 23.42 23.15 10.00
N HIS A 464 23.98 22.02 9.56
CA HIS A 464 23.84 21.55 8.20
C HIS A 464 22.39 21.14 7.91
N THR A 465 21.85 21.60 6.78
CA THR A 465 20.48 21.32 6.33
C THR A 465 20.43 20.52 5.04
N ARG A 466 21.56 20.29 4.38
CA ARG A 466 21.64 19.57 3.12
C ARG A 466 21.96 18.10 3.38
N LEU A 467 21.15 17.20 2.83
CA LEU A 467 21.38 15.75 2.85
C LEU A 467 22.11 15.34 1.57
N GLU A 468 23.38 14.92 1.68
CA GLU A 468 24.23 14.56 0.53
C GLU A 468 24.39 13.05 0.39
N LEU A 469 23.61 12.45 -0.51
CA LEU A 469 23.59 11.01 -0.78
C LEU A 469 24.29 10.69 -2.11
N TYR A 470 24.96 9.53 -2.18
CA TYR A 470 25.61 9.07 -3.43
C TYR A 470 25.38 7.60 -3.74
N SER A 471 24.97 6.78 -2.76
CA SER A 471 24.68 5.37 -3.04
C SER A 471 23.37 5.27 -3.82
N GLN A 472 23.14 4.11 -4.43
CA GLN A 472 21.80 3.74 -4.86
C GLN A 472 20.87 3.67 -3.65
N LEU A 473 19.58 3.93 -3.88
CA LEU A 473 18.54 3.72 -2.89
C LEU A 473 18.23 2.23 -2.82
N TYR A 474 18.39 1.62 -1.65
CA TYR A 474 17.99 0.23 -1.39
C TYR A 474 16.60 0.22 -0.74
N VAL A 475 15.75 -0.69 -1.19
CA VAL A 475 14.41 -0.93 -0.64
C VAL A 475 14.29 -2.41 -0.28
N GLY A 476 13.86 -2.70 0.95
CA GLY A 476 13.75 -4.04 1.49
C GLY A 476 15.05 -4.60 2.09
N ALA A 477 16.17 -3.88 2.06
CA ALA A 477 17.36 -4.21 2.83
C ALA A 477 18.25 -2.98 3.08
N ALA A 478 19.11 -3.08 4.08
CA ALA A 478 20.30 -2.23 4.24
C ALA A 478 21.48 -2.87 3.50
N GLY A 479 22.44 -2.05 3.05
CA GLY A 479 23.64 -2.44 2.30
C GLY A 479 24.64 -3.30 3.08
N GLY A 480 24.20 -4.42 3.69
CA GLY A 480 25.05 -5.31 4.46
C GLY A 480 24.34 -6.47 5.17
N GLN A 481 23.30 -6.24 5.99
CA GLN A 481 22.51 -7.28 6.70
C GLN A 481 21.14 -6.75 7.17
N ARG A 482 20.17 -7.65 7.42
CA ARG A 482 18.77 -7.44 7.91
C ARG A 482 17.77 -6.86 6.91
N GLY A 483 17.45 -7.61 5.85
CA GLY A 483 16.37 -7.27 4.94
C GLY A 483 14.97 -7.45 5.52
N PHE A 484 14.03 -6.66 5.02
CA PHE A 484 12.61 -6.75 5.29
C PHE A 484 12.01 -7.99 4.63
N LEU A 485 11.12 -8.65 5.37
CA LEU A 485 10.30 -9.75 4.89
C LEU A 485 8.84 -9.30 4.88
N GLY A 486 8.14 -9.47 3.77
CA GLY A 486 6.75 -9.03 3.64
C GLY A 486 6.51 -8.24 2.37
N CYS A 487 5.50 -7.37 2.38
CA CYS A 487 5.15 -6.55 1.22
C CYS A 487 5.37 -5.07 1.50
N ILE A 488 5.85 -4.34 0.49
CA ILE A 488 5.81 -2.87 0.44
C ILE A 488 4.94 -2.47 -0.75
N ARG A 489 4.10 -1.46 -0.57
CA ARG A 489 3.19 -0.95 -1.61
C ARG A 489 3.13 0.56 -1.60
N SER A 490 2.88 1.15 -2.77
CA SER A 490 2.70 2.59 -2.96
C SER A 490 3.88 3.39 -2.41
N LEU A 491 5.11 2.91 -2.66
CA LEU A 491 6.31 3.62 -2.23
C LEU A 491 6.50 4.89 -3.06
N ARG A 492 6.49 6.01 -2.35
CA ARG A 492 6.62 7.34 -2.90
C ARG A 492 7.71 8.12 -2.19
N MET A 493 8.47 8.88 -2.96
CA MET A 493 9.54 9.75 -2.46
C MET A 493 9.51 11.09 -3.20
N ASN A 494 9.33 12.21 -2.49
CA ASN A 494 9.24 13.58 -3.03
C ASN A 494 8.27 13.69 -4.22
N GLY A 495 7.04 13.20 -4.05
CA GLY A 495 6.03 13.20 -5.11
C GLY A 495 6.21 12.15 -6.22
N VAL A 496 7.34 11.45 -6.28
CA VAL A 496 7.62 10.42 -7.29
C VAL A 496 7.29 9.02 -6.78
N THR A 497 6.41 8.31 -7.50
CA THR A 497 6.12 6.88 -7.23
C THR A 497 7.20 6.01 -7.84
N LEU A 498 7.83 5.15 -7.03
CA LEU A 498 8.83 4.19 -7.51
C LEU A 498 8.12 2.91 -7.98
N ASP A 499 8.34 2.50 -9.23
CA ASP A 499 7.71 1.29 -9.80
C ASP A 499 8.34 0.02 -9.19
N LEU A 500 7.68 -0.52 -8.17
CA LEU A 500 8.12 -1.70 -7.44
C LEU A 500 7.85 -2.97 -8.25
N GLU A 501 6.72 -3.02 -8.96
CA GLU A 501 6.30 -4.19 -9.72
C GLU A 501 7.24 -4.48 -10.89
N GLU A 502 7.53 -3.49 -11.74
CA GLU A 502 8.43 -3.70 -12.88
C GLU A 502 9.85 -4.02 -12.40
N ARG A 503 10.31 -3.39 -11.31
CA ARG A 503 11.61 -3.70 -10.72
C ARG A 503 11.66 -5.11 -10.13
N ALA A 504 10.58 -5.57 -9.49
CA ALA A 504 10.49 -6.90 -8.90
C ALA A 504 10.53 -8.01 -9.96
N LYS A 505 9.93 -7.83 -11.14
CA LYS A 505 9.94 -8.84 -12.23
C LYS A 505 11.34 -9.28 -12.64
N VAL A 506 12.33 -8.40 -12.50
CA VAL A 506 13.72 -8.65 -12.91
C VAL A 506 14.67 -8.91 -11.73
N THR A 507 14.16 -8.98 -10.49
CA THR A 507 14.98 -9.07 -9.27
C THR A 507 14.75 -10.40 -8.55
N PRO A 508 15.76 -11.28 -8.43
CA PRO A 508 15.64 -12.54 -7.69
C PRO A 508 15.27 -12.30 -6.21
N GLY A 509 14.36 -13.11 -5.67
CA GLY A 509 13.93 -13.00 -4.26
C GLY A 509 12.88 -11.91 -3.99
N VAL A 510 12.52 -11.12 -5.01
CA VAL A 510 11.39 -10.17 -4.94
C VAL A 510 10.33 -10.60 -5.96
N LYS A 511 9.06 -10.60 -5.56
CA LYS A 511 7.92 -10.91 -6.45
C LYS A 511 7.06 -9.66 -6.67
N PRO A 512 6.55 -9.41 -7.89
CA PRO A 512 5.62 -8.32 -8.13
C PRO A 512 4.28 -8.59 -7.43
N GLY A 513 3.65 -7.52 -6.94
CA GLY A 513 2.40 -7.58 -6.19
C GLY A 513 2.57 -8.06 -4.75
N CYS A 514 1.43 -8.22 -4.07
CA CYS A 514 1.33 -8.78 -2.72
C CYS A 514 0.10 -9.68 -2.63
N SER A 515 0.23 -10.93 -3.11
CA SER A 515 -0.79 -11.97 -2.94
C SER A 515 -0.32 -12.95 -1.86
N GLY A 516 -1.10 -13.08 -0.79
CA GLY A 516 -0.82 -14.05 0.27
C GLY A 516 -0.93 -15.48 -0.24
N HIS A 517 -0.07 -16.39 0.22
CA HIS A 517 -0.13 -17.79 -0.16
C HIS A 517 -1.48 -18.42 0.19
N CYS A 518 -2.15 -18.01 1.26
CA CYS A 518 -3.48 -18.55 1.58
C CYS A 518 -4.56 -18.22 0.54
N THR A 519 -4.43 -17.13 -0.22
CA THR A 519 -5.38 -16.81 -1.31
C THR A 519 -5.26 -17.78 -2.48
N SER A 520 -4.06 -18.28 -2.75
CA SER A 520 -3.76 -19.17 -3.89
C SER A 520 -3.72 -20.65 -3.50
N TYR A 521 -3.31 -20.94 -2.27
CA TYR A 521 -3.00 -22.29 -1.76
C TYR A 521 -3.84 -22.68 -0.54
N GLY A 522 -4.68 -21.79 0.00
CA GLY A 522 -5.53 -22.10 1.16
C GLY A 522 -6.49 -23.26 0.93
N MET A 523 -6.87 -23.51 -0.33
CA MET A 523 -7.68 -24.67 -0.74
C MET A 523 -7.03 -26.04 -0.43
N TYR A 524 -5.72 -26.08 -0.19
CA TYR A 524 -5.01 -27.31 0.20
C TYR A 524 -5.16 -27.64 1.69
N CYS A 525 -5.67 -26.74 2.53
CA CYS A 525 -6.03 -27.05 3.91
C CYS A 525 -7.37 -27.79 3.95
N ALA A 526 -7.31 -29.11 4.00
CA ALA A 526 -8.49 -29.97 3.92
C ALA A 526 -9.24 -30.06 5.27
N ASN A 527 -10.43 -30.69 5.24
CA ASN A 527 -11.19 -31.09 6.43
C ASN A 527 -11.42 -29.98 7.46
N GLY A 528 -11.68 -28.75 7.00
CA GLY A 528 -11.94 -27.60 7.86
C GLY A 528 -10.68 -27.01 8.51
N GLY A 529 -9.48 -27.40 8.08
CA GLY A 529 -8.23 -26.79 8.52
C GLY A 529 -8.15 -25.31 8.13
N LYS A 530 -7.67 -24.46 9.04
CA LYS A 530 -7.53 -23.02 8.79
C LYS A 530 -6.19 -22.74 8.12
N CYS A 531 -6.19 -22.12 6.93
CA CYS A 531 -4.95 -21.65 6.32
C CYS A 531 -4.36 -20.51 7.14
N VAL A 532 -3.07 -20.63 7.44
CA VAL A 532 -2.28 -19.63 8.17
C VAL A 532 -1.14 -19.20 7.27
N GLU A 533 -1.13 -17.92 6.94
CA GLU A 533 -0.11 -17.27 6.11
C GLU A 533 1.26 -17.32 6.81
N LYS A 534 2.33 -17.54 6.04
CA LYS A 534 3.72 -17.55 6.52
C LYS A 534 4.59 -16.73 5.56
N TYR A 535 5.69 -16.17 6.06
CA TYR A 535 6.60 -15.35 5.25
C TYR A 535 7.21 -16.08 4.03
N ASN A 536 7.34 -17.41 4.11
CA ASN A 536 7.90 -18.26 3.05
C ASN A 536 6.87 -19.27 2.48
N GLY A 537 5.57 -19.07 2.72
CA GLY A 537 4.55 -20.01 2.26
C GLY A 537 3.26 -19.93 3.07
N TYR A 538 2.62 -21.07 3.27
CA TYR A 538 1.44 -21.20 4.12
C TYR A 538 1.55 -22.46 4.97
N SER A 539 0.75 -22.53 6.01
CA SER A 539 0.57 -23.72 6.85
C SER A 539 -0.91 -23.96 7.10
N CYS A 540 -1.31 -25.19 7.39
CA CYS A 540 -2.68 -25.49 7.77
C CYS A 540 -2.76 -25.75 9.27
N ASP A 541 -3.53 -24.93 9.98
CA ASP A 541 -3.87 -25.17 11.38
C ASP A 541 -4.99 -26.20 11.46
N CYS A 542 -4.63 -27.40 11.92
CA CYS A 542 -5.53 -28.52 12.11
C CYS A 542 -5.99 -28.67 13.58
N SER A 543 -5.68 -27.73 14.47
CA SER A 543 -5.89 -27.87 15.92
C SER A 543 -7.35 -28.15 16.30
N THR A 544 -8.30 -27.58 15.57
CA THR A 544 -9.75 -27.74 15.78
C THR A 544 -10.38 -28.85 14.93
N THR A 545 -9.60 -29.69 14.26
CA THR A 545 -10.10 -30.76 13.39
C THR A 545 -9.73 -32.14 13.93
N ALA A 546 -10.41 -33.20 13.49
CA ALA A 546 -10.03 -34.58 13.81
C ALA A 546 -8.83 -35.13 13.00
N TYR A 547 -8.04 -34.25 12.38
CA TYR A 547 -6.96 -34.59 11.45
C TYR A 547 -5.66 -33.89 11.83
N ASP A 548 -4.53 -34.47 11.42
CA ASP A 548 -3.17 -33.97 11.58
C ASP A 548 -2.48 -33.81 10.21
N GLY A 549 -1.20 -33.44 10.24
CA GLY A 549 -0.35 -33.31 9.07
C GLY A 549 -0.40 -31.92 8.43
N PRO A 550 0.49 -31.63 7.46
CA PRO A 550 0.68 -30.29 6.91
C PRO A 550 -0.53 -29.73 6.16
N PHE A 551 -1.45 -30.62 5.75
CA PHE A 551 -2.66 -30.29 4.97
C PHE A 551 -3.95 -30.74 5.66
N CYS A 552 -3.88 -31.13 6.94
CA CYS A 552 -5.04 -31.64 7.70
C CYS A 552 -5.73 -32.86 7.07
N ILE A 553 -4.95 -33.80 6.52
CA ILE A 553 -5.43 -35.02 5.86
C ILE A 553 -5.04 -36.32 6.59
N LYS A 554 -4.20 -36.25 7.62
CA LYS A 554 -3.78 -37.44 8.38
C LYS A 554 -4.82 -37.71 9.46
N ASP A 555 -5.53 -38.82 9.38
CA ASP A 555 -6.54 -39.15 10.38
C ASP A 555 -5.95 -39.30 11.79
N VAL A 556 -6.66 -38.78 12.79
CA VAL A 556 -6.41 -39.14 14.18
C VAL A 556 -7.36 -40.28 14.55
N GLY A 557 -6.79 -41.43 14.92
CA GLY A 557 -7.53 -42.63 15.28
C GLY A 557 -6.88 -43.41 16.41
N ALA A 558 -7.66 -44.26 17.05
CA ALA A 558 -7.23 -45.10 18.15
C ALA A 558 -7.91 -46.47 18.14
N PHE A 559 -7.20 -47.47 18.63
CA PHE A 559 -7.73 -48.81 18.83
C PHE A 559 -8.34 -48.95 20.24
N PHE A 560 -9.50 -49.61 20.32
CA PHE A 560 -10.22 -49.87 21.56
C PHE A 560 -10.29 -51.38 21.80
N GLU A 561 -9.83 -51.80 22.98
CA GLU A 561 -9.98 -53.16 23.49
C GLU A 561 -11.28 -53.33 24.30
N GLU A 562 -11.63 -54.57 24.60
CA GLU A 562 -12.81 -54.89 25.42
C GLU A 562 -12.75 -54.16 26.78
N GLY A 563 -13.83 -53.43 27.10
CA GLY A 563 -13.93 -52.68 28.36
C GLY A 563 -13.27 -51.30 28.37
N MET A 564 -12.54 -50.91 27.32
CA MET A 564 -11.97 -49.56 27.21
C MET A 564 -13.04 -48.50 26.98
N TRP A 565 -12.82 -47.30 27.49
CA TRP A 565 -13.67 -46.16 27.20
C TRP A 565 -12.93 -44.84 27.25
N LEU A 566 -13.41 -43.91 26.44
CA LEU A 566 -13.03 -42.51 26.45
C LEU A 566 -14.29 -41.67 26.68
N ARG A 567 -14.21 -40.77 27.66
CA ARG A 567 -15.26 -39.81 28.00
C ARG A 567 -14.73 -38.40 27.78
N TYR A 568 -15.39 -37.64 26.93
CA TYR A 568 -15.18 -36.20 26.78
C TYR A 568 -16.28 -35.44 27.52
N ASN A 569 -15.91 -34.58 28.46
CA ASN A 569 -16.84 -33.72 29.18
C ASN A 569 -16.99 -32.38 28.47
N PHE A 570 -18.21 -32.01 28.08
CA PHE A 570 -18.46 -30.68 27.50
C PHE A 570 -18.20 -29.53 28.49
N HIS A 571 -18.19 -29.83 29.79
CA HIS A 571 -17.93 -28.88 30.87
C HIS A 571 -16.76 -29.34 31.75
N SER A 572 -15.83 -28.43 32.11
CA SER A 572 -14.69 -28.74 32.97
C SER A 572 -15.10 -28.74 34.46
N PRO A 573 -14.65 -29.70 35.28
CA PRO A 573 -14.81 -29.64 36.73
C PRO A 573 -13.77 -28.66 37.31
N GLY A 574 -14.12 -27.38 37.40
CA GLY A 574 -13.25 -26.38 38.04
C GLY A 574 -13.48 -24.92 37.67
N THR A 575 -14.32 -24.61 36.68
CA THR A 575 -14.57 -23.21 36.29
C THR A 575 -15.45 -22.52 37.33
N SER A 576 -14.84 -21.72 38.19
CA SER A 576 -15.56 -20.76 39.03
C SER A 576 -16.34 -19.78 38.16
N MET A 577 -17.57 -19.44 38.57
CA MET A 577 -18.51 -18.57 37.83
C MET A 577 -17.96 -17.20 37.41
N LYS A 578 -16.75 -16.79 37.83
CA LYS A 578 -16.15 -15.51 37.45
C LYS A 578 -15.52 -15.50 36.04
N ASP A 579 -15.05 -16.63 35.52
CA ASP A 579 -14.34 -16.66 34.22
C ASP A 579 -15.27 -16.77 33.00
N LEU A 580 -16.52 -17.19 33.20
CA LEU A 580 -17.52 -17.25 32.12
C LEU A 580 -18.15 -15.88 31.84
N VAL A 581 -18.15 -14.96 32.82
CA VAL A 581 -18.69 -13.60 32.69
C VAL A 581 -17.85 -12.75 31.74
N SER A 582 -16.55 -13.05 31.56
CA SER A 582 -15.68 -12.29 30.64
C SER A 582 -15.94 -12.58 29.15
N ARG A 583 -16.65 -13.67 28.79
CA ARG A 583 -16.96 -13.99 27.39
C ARG A 583 -18.36 -13.58 26.94
N THR A 584 -19.25 -13.21 27.87
CA THR A 584 -20.68 -12.96 27.58
C THR A 584 -21.12 -11.51 27.86
N LEU A 585 -20.18 -10.58 28.11
CA LEU A 585 -20.49 -9.14 28.26
C LEU A 585 -20.65 -8.40 26.91
N LEU A 586 -21.27 -9.05 25.92
CA LEU A 586 -21.78 -8.40 24.71
C LEU A 586 -23.21 -8.87 24.41
N SER A 587 -24.10 -8.98 25.41
CA SER A 587 -25.55 -8.94 25.17
C SER A 587 -26.34 -8.82 26.48
N SER A 588 -26.98 -7.66 26.66
CA SER A 588 -28.25 -7.37 27.35
C SER A 588 -28.58 -7.94 28.75
N ALA A 589 -29.08 -7.05 29.61
CA ALA A 589 -29.53 -7.24 30.98
C ALA A 589 -30.81 -8.09 31.14
N ASP A 590 -30.77 -9.11 32.00
CA ASP A 590 -31.73 -9.38 33.08
C ASP A 590 -31.18 -10.52 34.01
N PRO A 591 -31.46 -10.55 35.33
CA PRO A 591 -30.83 -11.48 36.26
C PRO A 591 -31.79 -12.58 36.77
N GLU A 592 -31.70 -13.79 36.23
CA GLU A 592 -32.10 -15.02 36.96
C GLU A 592 -31.12 -16.16 36.63
N ILE A 593 -30.50 -16.73 37.68
CA ILE A 593 -29.38 -17.67 37.61
C ILE A 593 -29.93 -19.10 37.63
N THR A 594 -29.78 -19.80 36.50
CA THR A 594 -29.78 -21.27 36.40
C THR A 594 -28.72 -21.69 35.38
N ALA A 595 -28.19 -22.91 35.48
CA ALA A 595 -27.04 -23.45 34.72
C ALA A 595 -27.02 -23.05 33.22
N PRO A 596 -25.84 -22.91 32.57
CA PRO A 596 -25.78 -22.49 31.18
C PRO A 596 -26.48 -23.52 30.28
N ASP A 597 -27.66 -23.15 29.80
CA ASP A 597 -28.56 -24.02 29.05
C ASP A 597 -28.09 -24.09 27.59
N LEU A 598 -27.10 -24.94 27.31
CA LEU A 598 -26.63 -25.20 25.94
C LEU A 598 -27.67 -26.08 25.24
N SER A 599 -28.66 -25.46 24.58
CA SER A 599 -29.63 -26.15 23.72
C SER A 599 -29.14 -26.16 22.27
N LEU A 600 -28.92 -27.35 21.71
CA LEU A 600 -28.47 -27.51 20.34
C LEU A 600 -29.67 -27.73 19.41
N ASN A 601 -29.82 -26.86 18.41
CA ASN A 601 -30.77 -27.04 17.30
C ASN A 601 -30.14 -27.73 16.08
N LYS A 602 -28.81 -27.80 16.06
CA LYS A 602 -28.02 -28.38 14.98
C LYS A 602 -26.82 -29.11 15.57
N GLU A 603 -26.55 -30.33 15.11
CA GLU A 603 -25.32 -31.07 15.39
C GLU A 603 -24.75 -31.67 14.12
N GLU A 604 -23.43 -31.77 14.10
CA GLU A 604 -22.67 -32.45 13.07
C GLU A 604 -21.76 -33.48 13.73
N LEU A 605 -21.93 -34.75 13.35
CA LEU A 605 -21.12 -35.85 13.83
C LEU A 605 -20.50 -36.56 12.62
N SER A 606 -19.18 -36.61 12.58
CA SER A 606 -18.43 -37.42 11.64
C SER A 606 -17.49 -38.35 12.39
N PHE A 607 -17.39 -39.60 11.93
CA PHE A 607 -16.39 -40.55 12.41
C PHE A 607 -16.23 -41.71 11.44
N SER A 608 -15.15 -42.48 11.61
CA SER A 608 -14.96 -43.75 10.94
C SER A 608 -14.68 -44.85 11.96
N PHE A 609 -15.19 -46.05 11.69
CA PHE A 609 -15.00 -47.21 12.55
C PHE A 609 -14.69 -48.47 11.75
N SER A 610 -13.94 -49.39 12.36
CA SER A 610 -13.77 -50.76 11.87
C SER A 610 -13.90 -51.74 13.03
N THR A 611 -14.72 -52.78 12.85
CA THR A 611 -14.93 -53.81 13.87
C THR A 611 -15.36 -55.13 13.26
N THR A 612 -15.08 -56.22 13.96
CA THR A 612 -15.60 -57.58 13.68
C THR A 612 -16.56 -58.06 14.78
N LYS A 613 -16.89 -57.19 15.75
CA LYS A 613 -17.71 -57.50 16.91
C LYS A 613 -19.09 -56.83 16.80
N SER A 614 -20.13 -57.61 17.09
CA SER A 614 -21.51 -57.14 17.16
C SER A 614 -22.28 -57.97 18.21
N PRO A 615 -23.22 -57.38 18.98
CA PRO A 615 -23.57 -55.95 19.01
C PRO A 615 -22.55 -55.10 19.77
N CYS A 616 -22.48 -53.80 19.47
CA CYS A 616 -21.67 -52.84 20.22
C CYS A 616 -22.19 -51.40 20.08
N VAL A 617 -21.88 -50.54 21.06
CA VAL A 617 -22.14 -49.09 21.00
C VAL A 617 -20.88 -48.38 20.53
N LEU A 618 -20.95 -47.63 19.43
CA LEU A 618 -19.79 -46.92 18.86
C LEU A 618 -19.60 -45.56 19.55
N LEU A 619 -20.69 -44.82 19.69
CA LEU A 619 -20.70 -43.46 20.22
C LEU A 619 -22.00 -43.21 20.97
N TYR A 620 -21.90 -42.53 22.12
CA TYR A 620 -23.05 -42.12 22.93
C TYR A 620 -22.84 -40.71 23.47
N VAL A 621 -23.78 -39.82 23.21
CA VAL A 621 -23.81 -38.46 23.75
C VAL A 621 -24.96 -38.36 24.75
N SER A 622 -24.62 -38.10 26.01
CA SER A 622 -25.59 -37.93 27.10
C SER A 622 -25.90 -36.45 27.36
N SER A 623 -27.00 -36.20 28.08
CA SER A 623 -27.37 -34.88 28.59
C SER A 623 -27.69 -34.92 30.08
N TYR A 624 -27.89 -33.74 30.67
CA TYR A 624 -28.48 -33.60 32.00
C TYR A 624 -30.01 -33.76 32.00
N THR A 625 -30.68 -33.63 30.86
CA THR A 625 -32.15 -33.70 30.69
C THR A 625 -32.67 -35.09 30.30
N GLN A 626 -31.79 -36.09 30.20
CA GLN A 626 -32.05 -37.44 29.67
C GLN A 626 -32.21 -37.52 28.14
N ASP A 627 -32.06 -36.40 27.43
CA ASP A 627 -31.85 -36.40 25.99
C ASP A 627 -30.56 -37.15 25.63
N PHE A 628 -30.55 -37.90 24.54
CA PHE A 628 -29.35 -38.56 24.06
C PHE A 628 -29.34 -38.77 22.55
N MET A 629 -28.12 -38.91 22.03
CA MET A 629 -27.84 -39.42 20.70
C MET A 629 -26.93 -40.63 20.82
N ALA A 630 -27.22 -41.70 20.09
CA ALA A 630 -26.39 -42.90 20.09
C ALA A 630 -26.20 -43.47 18.69
N VAL A 631 -25.03 -44.04 18.44
CA VAL A 631 -24.75 -44.83 17.23
C VAL A 631 -24.24 -46.20 17.66
N LEU A 632 -24.90 -47.26 17.18
CA LEU A 632 -24.62 -48.64 17.59
C LEU A 632 -24.74 -49.62 16.43
N VAL A 633 -24.09 -50.78 16.58
CA VAL A 633 -24.22 -51.92 15.67
C VAL A 633 -25.12 -52.95 16.33
N LYS A 634 -26.25 -53.27 15.69
CA LYS A 634 -27.21 -54.28 16.15
C LYS A 634 -26.62 -55.70 16.05
N PRO A 635 -27.17 -56.71 16.76
CA PRO A 635 -26.68 -58.10 16.69
C PRO A 635 -26.64 -58.71 15.28
N THR A 636 -27.44 -58.17 14.34
CA THR A 636 -27.44 -58.58 12.93
C THR A 636 -26.27 -58.01 12.13
N GLY A 637 -25.51 -57.07 12.70
CA GLY A 637 -24.42 -56.35 12.05
C GLY A 637 -24.81 -54.98 11.46
N ASN A 638 -26.10 -54.61 11.49
CA ASN A 638 -26.58 -53.38 10.87
C ASN A 638 -26.31 -52.17 11.78
N LEU A 639 -26.02 -51.02 11.18
CA LEU A 639 -25.83 -49.76 11.89
C LEU A 639 -27.19 -49.15 12.27
N GLN A 640 -27.31 -48.64 13.49
CA GLN A 640 -28.50 -47.95 13.96
C GLN A 640 -28.11 -46.63 14.63
N ILE A 641 -28.76 -45.54 14.24
CA ILE A 641 -28.68 -44.24 14.90
C ILE A 641 -29.95 -44.05 15.73
N ARG A 642 -29.81 -43.53 16.95
CA ARG A 642 -30.93 -43.31 17.87
C ARG A 642 -30.90 -41.90 18.42
N TYR A 643 -32.06 -41.25 18.45
CA TYR A 643 -32.28 -39.95 19.08
C TYR A 643 -33.41 -40.04 20.10
N SER A 644 -33.18 -39.44 21.27
CA SER A 644 -34.22 -39.14 22.25
C SER A 644 -34.02 -37.69 22.65
N LEU A 645 -34.90 -36.78 22.21
CA LEU A 645 -34.78 -35.34 22.48
C LEU A 645 -35.90 -34.80 23.36
N GLY A 646 -36.79 -35.66 23.85
CA GLY A 646 -38.04 -35.28 24.51
C GLY A 646 -39.27 -35.39 23.59
N GLY A 647 -40.46 -35.30 24.18
CA GLY A 647 -41.76 -35.36 23.47
C GLY A 647 -42.29 -36.77 23.14
N THR A 648 -41.43 -37.77 22.93
CA THR A 648 -41.84 -39.17 22.68
C THR A 648 -41.55 -40.12 23.85
N LYS A 649 -42.33 -41.20 23.99
CA LYS A 649 -42.10 -42.24 25.01
C LYS A 649 -40.91 -43.15 24.70
N GLU A 650 -40.68 -43.39 23.42
CA GLU A 650 -39.61 -44.25 22.90
C GLU A 650 -38.66 -43.41 22.03
N PRO A 651 -37.36 -43.77 21.95
CA PRO A 651 -36.40 -43.09 21.09
C PRO A 651 -36.70 -43.33 19.60
N TYR A 652 -36.38 -42.35 18.78
CA TYR A 652 -36.45 -42.47 17.32
C TYR A 652 -35.23 -43.22 16.80
N ASN A 653 -35.47 -44.33 16.11
CA ASN A 653 -34.43 -45.23 15.61
C ASN A 653 -34.37 -45.16 14.08
N ILE A 654 -33.17 -44.90 13.54
CA ILE A 654 -32.85 -44.96 12.12
C ILE A 654 -32.00 -46.21 11.89
N ASP A 655 -32.60 -47.21 11.26
CA ASP A 655 -31.89 -48.42 10.84
C ASP A 655 -31.24 -48.20 9.47
N VAL A 656 -29.92 -48.22 9.43
CA VAL A 656 -29.13 -47.87 8.25
C VAL A 656 -28.62 -49.13 7.59
N ASP A 657 -29.10 -49.34 6.36
CA ASP A 657 -28.69 -50.45 5.50
C ASP A 657 -28.97 -51.85 6.11
N HIS A 658 -29.14 -52.85 5.25
CA HIS A 658 -29.31 -54.24 5.70
C HIS A 658 -28.01 -55.05 5.66
N ARG A 659 -26.89 -54.40 5.35
CA ARG A 659 -25.56 -55.01 5.29
C ARG A 659 -24.89 -55.09 6.67
N ASN A 660 -24.07 -56.12 6.85
CA ASN A 660 -23.27 -56.31 8.06
C ASN A 660 -22.05 -55.37 8.03
N MET A 661 -22.04 -54.38 8.92
CA MET A 661 -20.98 -53.40 9.10
C MET A 661 -19.87 -53.87 10.04
N ALA A 662 -20.07 -54.99 10.75
CA ALA A 662 -19.04 -55.63 11.56
C ALA A 662 -18.19 -56.61 10.72
N ASN A 663 -17.70 -56.14 9.58
CA ASN A 663 -16.97 -56.94 8.58
C ASN A 663 -15.43 -56.73 8.63
N GLY A 664 -14.95 -55.92 9.57
CA GLY A 664 -13.53 -55.59 9.74
C GLY A 664 -12.99 -54.50 8.81
N GLN A 665 -13.77 -53.99 7.86
CA GLN A 665 -13.39 -52.88 6.99
C GLN A 665 -13.71 -51.53 7.65
N PRO A 666 -12.98 -50.45 7.29
CA PRO A 666 -13.30 -49.11 7.75
C PRO A 666 -14.54 -48.57 7.05
N HIS A 667 -15.52 -48.15 7.85
CA HIS A 667 -16.73 -47.47 7.39
C HIS A 667 -16.72 -46.01 7.87
N MET A 668 -17.21 -45.09 7.05
CA MET A 668 -17.34 -43.66 7.36
C MET A 668 -18.79 -43.29 7.59
N VAL A 669 -19.08 -42.57 8.66
CA VAL A 669 -20.44 -42.16 9.05
C VAL A 669 -20.45 -40.66 9.28
N ASN A 670 -21.21 -39.93 8.47
CA ASN A 670 -21.49 -38.51 8.67
C ASN A 670 -22.98 -38.31 8.95
N ILE A 671 -23.29 -37.64 10.04
CA ILE A 671 -24.65 -37.34 10.50
C ILE A 671 -24.74 -35.84 10.72
N THR A 672 -25.69 -35.20 10.06
CA THR A 672 -26.00 -33.77 10.27
C THR A 672 -27.47 -33.66 10.62
N ARG A 673 -27.78 -33.14 11.80
CA ARG A 673 -29.15 -32.80 12.18
C ARG A 673 -29.32 -31.29 12.15
N ASN A 674 -30.37 -30.81 11.52
CA ASN A 674 -30.82 -29.41 11.59
C ASN A 674 -32.31 -29.38 11.92
N GLY A 675 -32.63 -29.07 13.17
CA GLY A 675 -33.99 -29.16 13.68
C GLY A 675 -34.54 -30.59 13.56
N ARG A 676 -35.61 -30.78 12.79
CA ARG A 676 -36.22 -32.11 12.60
C ARG A 676 -35.49 -32.94 11.54
N ASP A 677 -34.73 -32.31 10.65
CA ASP A 677 -34.15 -32.97 9.49
C ASP A 677 -32.80 -33.58 9.85
N ILE A 678 -32.62 -34.86 9.54
CA ILE A 678 -31.40 -35.62 9.77
C ILE A 678 -30.89 -36.11 8.43
N VAL A 679 -29.71 -35.66 8.03
CA VAL A 679 -29.00 -36.14 6.84
C VAL A 679 -27.92 -37.11 7.30
N LEU A 680 -27.94 -38.31 6.75
CA LEU A 680 -26.97 -39.36 7.03
C LEU A 680 -26.26 -39.76 5.74
N GLN A 681 -24.94 -39.79 5.78
CA GLN A 681 -24.10 -40.34 4.73
C GLN A 681 -23.25 -41.49 5.29
N LEU A 682 -23.35 -42.64 4.65
CA LEU A 682 -22.56 -43.83 4.96
C LEU A 682 -21.59 -44.10 3.81
N ASP A 683 -20.31 -44.20 4.12
CA ASP A 683 -19.22 -44.38 3.15
C ASP A 683 -19.32 -43.39 1.99
N HIS A 684 -19.18 -43.86 0.76
CA HIS A 684 -19.32 -43.07 -0.46
C HIS A 684 -20.74 -43.14 -1.05
N TYR A 685 -21.71 -43.67 -0.30
CA TYR A 685 -23.10 -43.71 -0.77
C TYR A 685 -23.73 -42.31 -0.70
N PRO A 686 -24.71 -42.01 -1.57
CA PRO A 686 -25.42 -40.74 -1.53
C PRO A 686 -26.07 -40.49 -0.16
N PRO A 687 -26.05 -39.24 0.35
CA PRO A 687 -26.70 -38.90 1.61
C PRO A 687 -28.21 -39.20 1.58
N THR A 688 -28.72 -39.79 2.66
CA THR A 688 -30.13 -40.11 2.86
C THR A 688 -30.71 -39.21 3.95
N SER A 689 -31.91 -38.67 3.70
CA SER A 689 -32.59 -37.77 4.63
C SER A 689 -33.69 -38.50 5.41
N TYR A 690 -33.74 -38.23 6.70
CA TYR A 690 -34.74 -38.70 7.66
C TYR A 690 -35.31 -37.48 8.40
N SER A 691 -36.48 -37.64 9.02
CA SER A 691 -37.11 -36.56 9.79
C SER A 691 -37.58 -37.09 11.14
N LEU A 692 -37.28 -36.35 12.20
CA LEU A 692 -37.75 -36.65 13.54
C LEU A 692 -39.29 -36.64 13.59
N PRO A 693 -39.92 -37.56 14.36
CA PRO A 693 -41.38 -37.57 14.51
C PRO A 693 -41.93 -36.21 14.95
N THR A 694 -43.10 -35.83 14.48
CA THR A 694 -43.74 -34.54 14.83
C THR A 694 -43.92 -34.33 16.33
N ALA A 695 -44.15 -35.42 17.07
CA ALA A 695 -44.27 -35.45 18.53
C ALA A 695 -42.92 -35.35 19.27
N SER A 696 -41.78 -35.53 18.59
CA SER A 696 -40.45 -35.32 19.18
C SER A 696 -40.16 -33.83 19.27
N ASP A 697 -39.47 -33.46 20.34
CA ASP A 697 -38.85 -32.15 20.50
C ASP A 697 -37.70 -31.98 19.50
N ILE A 698 -37.28 -30.72 19.34
CA ILE A 698 -36.33 -30.28 18.31
C ILE A 698 -34.97 -29.90 18.93
N GLN A 699 -34.93 -29.57 20.22
CA GLN A 699 -33.71 -29.15 20.90
C GLN A 699 -33.04 -30.34 21.59
N PHE A 700 -31.72 -30.47 21.44
CA PHE A 700 -30.93 -31.35 22.29
C PHE A 700 -30.44 -30.54 23.48
N ASN A 701 -31.08 -30.74 24.64
CA ASN A 701 -30.90 -29.86 25.78
C ASN A 701 -29.72 -30.31 26.65
N SER A 702 -28.90 -29.34 27.06
CA SER A 702 -27.84 -29.53 28.06
C SER A 702 -26.96 -30.79 27.88
N PRO A 703 -26.24 -30.96 26.74
CA PRO A 703 -25.28 -32.05 26.56
C PRO A 703 -24.24 -32.12 27.67
N LYS A 704 -24.03 -33.33 28.20
CA LYS A 704 -23.21 -33.61 29.38
C LYS A 704 -21.85 -34.18 28.99
N ALA A 705 -21.84 -35.31 28.30
CA ALA A 705 -20.61 -35.99 27.91
C ALA A 705 -20.77 -36.81 26.62
N LEU A 706 -19.65 -37.00 25.92
CA LEU A 706 -19.53 -37.88 24.76
C LEU A 706 -18.66 -39.08 25.15
N PHE A 707 -19.16 -40.29 24.88
CA PHE A 707 -18.49 -41.55 25.16
C PHE A 707 -18.14 -42.29 23.87
N LEU A 708 -16.91 -42.81 23.82
CA LEU A 708 -16.40 -43.74 22.81
C LEU A 708 -15.98 -45.03 23.50
N GLY A 709 -16.24 -46.19 22.88
CA GLY A 709 -15.96 -47.48 23.50
C GLY A 709 -17.10 -47.92 24.42
N LYS A 710 -16.79 -48.27 25.66
CA LYS A 710 -17.77 -48.62 26.69
C LYS A 710 -18.42 -47.36 27.31
N VAL A 711 -19.74 -47.35 27.40
CA VAL A 711 -20.52 -46.27 28.04
C VAL A 711 -20.55 -46.48 29.55
N ILE A 712 -20.11 -45.50 30.33
CA ILE A 712 -20.12 -45.55 31.81
C ILE A 712 -20.89 -44.37 32.41
N GLU A 713 -22.04 -44.04 31.82
CA GLU A 713 -22.88 -42.94 32.29
C GLU A 713 -23.55 -43.26 33.64
N ILE A 714 -23.71 -42.23 34.48
CA ILE A 714 -24.34 -42.33 35.79
C ILE A 714 -25.76 -41.76 35.66
N GLY A 715 -26.77 -42.64 35.75
CA GLY A 715 -28.19 -42.26 35.64
C GLY A 715 -29.03 -43.31 34.92
N LYS A 716 -30.21 -42.91 34.45
CA LYS A 716 -31.09 -43.76 33.63
C LYS A 716 -30.52 -43.84 32.21
N ILE A 717 -29.97 -45.00 31.86
CA ILE A 717 -29.52 -45.32 30.50
C ILE A 717 -30.64 -46.08 29.77
N ASP A 718 -30.81 -45.81 28.48
CA ASP A 718 -31.71 -46.58 27.62
C ASP A 718 -31.39 -48.08 27.66
N GLN A 719 -32.44 -48.91 27.65
CA GLN A 719 -32.31 -50.35 27.87
C GLN A 719 -31.47 -51.06 26.78
N ASP A 720 -31.55 -50.60 25.53
CA ASP A 720 -30.78 -51.18 24.43
C ASP A 720 -29.33 -50.72 24.44
N ILE A 721 -29.08 -49.47 24.82
CA ILE A 721 -27.71 -48.98 25.06
C ILE A 721 -27.08 -49.81 26.17
N TYR A 722 -27.76 -50.01 27.30
CA TYR A 722 -27.27 -50.87 28.38
C TYR A 722 -27.00 -52.30 27.90
N LYS A 723 -27.91 -52.87 27.10
CA LYS A 723 -27.81 -54.23 26.56
C LYS A 723 -26.61 -54.43 25.62
N TYR A 724 -26.32 -53.46 24.76
CA TYR A 724 -25.23 -53.55 23.77
C TYR A 724 -23.88 -53.00 24.27
N ASN A 725 -23.84 -52.52 25.52
CA ASN A 725 -22.66 -51.93 26.13
C ASN A 725 -21.74 -52.93 26.85
N THR A 726 -22.03 -54.24 26.79
CA THR A 726 -21.20 -55.30 27.37
C THR A 726 -20.81 -56.31 26.29
N PRO A 727 -19.50 -56.47 25.95
CA PRO A 727 -18.32 -55.89 26.61
C PRO A 727 -18.00 -54.42 26.25
N GLY A 728 -18.72 -53.81 25.30
CA GLY A 728 -18.44 -52.48 24.74
C GLY A 728 -17.95 -52.58 23.29
N PHE A 729 -17.52 -51.46 22.70
CA PHE A 729 -16.90 -51.49 21.38
C PHE A 729 -15.46 -52.00 21.43
N THR A 730 -15.12 -52.87 20.47
CA THR A 730 -13.77 -53.36 20.23
C THR A 730 -13.48 -53.24 18.74
N GLY A 731 -12.38 -52.57 18.40
CA GLY A 731 -12.08 -52.18 17.03
C GLY A 731 -11.39 -50.83 16.98
N CYS A 732 -11.39 -50.20 15.80
CA CYS A 732 -10.71 -48.92 15.61
C CYS A 732 -11.73 -47.80 15.38
N LEU A 733 -11.53 -46.64 16.03
CA LEU A 733 -12.28 -45.41 15.77
C LEU A 733 -11.31 -44.34 15.29
N SER A 734 -11.67 -43.62 14.23
CA SER A 734 -10.88 -42.50 13.71
C SER A 734 -11.78 -41.35 13.25
N ARG A 735 -11.19 -40.17 13.04
CA ARG A 735 -11.88 -38.97 12.54
C ARG A 735 -13.09 -38.56 13.38
N VAL A 736 -13.13 -38.93 14.67
CA VAL A 736 -14.28 -38.63 15.52
C VAL A 736 -14.32 -37.13 15.76
N GLN A 737 -15.34 -36.48 15.21
CA GLN A 737 -15.60 -35.06 15.36
C GLN A 737 -17.09 -34.85 15.63
N PHE A 738 -17.38 -34.21 16.77
CA PHE A 738 -18.72 -33.78 17.13
C PHE A 738 -18.73 -32.25 17.21
N ASN A 739 -19.38 -31.61 16.26
CA ASN A 739 -19.27 -30.17 16.00
C ASN A 739 -17.79 -29.76 15.83
N GLN A 740 -17.27 -28.90 16.71
CA GLN A 740 -15.86 -28.46 16.69
C GLN A 740 -14.97 -29.25 17.67
N ILE A 741 -15.45 -30.37 18.20
CA ILE A 741 -14.76 -31.16 19.23
C ILE A 741 -14.24 -32.46 18.62
N ALA A 742 -12.92 -32.67 18.70
CA ALA A 742 -12.24 -33.90 18.28
C ALA A 742 -11.73 -34.68 19.52
N PRO A 743 -12.56 -35.53 20.16
CA PRO A 743 -12.24 -36.16 21.43
C PRO A 743 -11.02 -37.09 21.38
N LEU A 744 -10.84 -37.85 20.28
CA LEU A 744 -9.67 -38.70 20.09
C LEU A 744 -8.38 -37.87 19.99
N LYS A 745 -8.43 -36.72 19.31
CA LYS A 745 -7.29 -35.83 19.19
C LYS A 745 -6.93 -35.17 20.51
N ALA A 746 -7.93 -34.70 21.27
CA ALA A 746 -7.73 -34.16 22.61
C ALA A 746 -7.12 -35.17 23.59
N ALA A 747 -7.39 -36.47 23.39
CA ALA A 747 -6.80 -37.56 24.15
C ALA A 747 -5.33 -37.84 23.77
N LEU A 748 -5.03 -37.85 22.47
CA LEU A 748 -3.73 -38.28 21.93
C LEU A 748 -2.71 -37.13 21.77
N ARG A 749 -3.14 -35.87 21.84
CA ARG A 749 -2.30 -34.68 21.71
C ARG A 749 -2.44 -33.81 22.97
N PRO A 750 -1.34 -33.52 23.69
CA PRO A 750 -1.40 -32.68 24.89
C PRO A 750 -1.81 -31.25 24.52
N THR A 751 -3.03 -30.87 24.88
CA THR A 751 -3.61 -29.54 24.63
C THR A 751 -4.45 -29.11 25.84
N ASN A 752 -4.92 -27.86 25.88
CA ASN A 752 -5.84 -27.41 26.94
C ASN A 752 -7.14 -28.25 27.01
N ALA A 753 -7.55 -28.83 25.86
CA ALA A 753 -8.71 -29.72 25.78
C ALA A 753 -8.49 -31.09 26.45
N SER A 754 -7.25 -31.49 26.75
CA SER A 754 -6.95 -32.76 27.42
C SER A 754 -7.53 -32.82 28.84
N SER A 755 -7.74 -31.67 29.49
CA SER A 755 -8.39 -31.58 30.81
C SER A 755 -9.87 -32.04 30.81
N HIS A 756 -10.51 -32.07 29.63
CA HIS A 756 -11.89 -32.50 29.45
C HIS A 756 -12.02 -34.01 29.17
N VAL A 757 -10.91 -34.71 28.98
CA VAL A 757 -10.88 -36.11 28.56
C VAL A 757 -10.55 -37.03 29.73
N HIS A 758 -11.34 -38.08 29.90
CA HIS A 758 -11.08 -39.16 30.85
C HIS A 758 -11.04 -40.49 30.10
N ILE A 759 -10.03 -41.32 30.38
CA ILE A 759 -9.78 -42.57 29.66
C ILE A 759 -9.63 -43.70 30.68
N LYS A 760 -10.16 -44.88 30.34
CA LYS A 760 -9.86 -46.13 31.04
C LYS A 760 -9.32 -47.15 30.06
N GLY A 761 -8.14 -47.69 30.39
CA GLY A 761 -7.32 -48.49 29.50
C GLY A 761 -6.19 -47.67 28.90
N GLU A 762 -5.32 -48.31 28.14
CA GLU A 762 -4.24 -47.67 27.39
C GLU A 762 -4.71 -47.38 25.96
N LEU A 763 -4.90 -46.10 25.62
CA LEU A 763 -5.35 -45.69 24.29
C LEU A 763 -4.15 -45.64 23.33
N VAL A 764 -4.11 -46.56 22.37
CA VAL A 764 -3.03 -46.65 21.38
C VAL A 764 -3.47 -45.99 20.07
N GLU A 765 -2.66 -45.04 19.57
CA GLU A 765 -2.89 -44.39 18.28
C GLU A 765 -2.83 -45.43 17.14
N SER A 766 -3.81 -45.38 16.24
CA SER A 766 -3.92 -46.31 15.12
C SER A 766 -4.40 -45.58 13.87
N ASN A 767 -3.88 -45.98 12.72
CA ASN A 767 -4.32 -45.45 11.42
C ASN A 767 -5.67 -46.02 10.96
N CYS A 768 -6.27 -46.94 11.72
CA CYS A 768 -7.56 -47.59 11.45
C CYS A 768 -7.76 -48.11 10.02
N GLY A 769 -6.66 -48.42 9.30
CA GLY A 769 -6.72 -48.87 7.90
C GLY A 769 -7.00 -47.76 6.88
N ALA A 770 -6.84 -46.48 7.24
CA ALA A 770 -6.98 -45.37 6.30
C ALA A 770 -5.78 -45.25 5.36
N SER A 771 -6.03 -45.22 4.04
CA SER A 771 -5.02 -44.93 3.04
C SER A 771 -4.78 -43.42 2.96
N PRO A 772 -3.54 -42.91 3.10
CA PRO A 772 -3.27 -41.49 2.93
C PRO A 772 -3.43 -41.07 1.47
N LEU A 773 -4.04 -39.91 1.23
CA LEU A 773 -3.99 -39.24 -0.07
C LEU A 773 -2.57 -38.70 -0.28
N THR A 774 -1.85 -39.22 -1.27
CA THR A 774 -0.53 -38.72 -1.65
C THR A 774 -0.68 -37.45 -2.50
N ILE A 775 -0.65 -36.30 -1.84
CA ILE A 775 -0.38 -35.01 -2.52
C ILE A 775 1.16 -34.88 -2.60
N PRO A 776 1.73 -34.56 -3.76
CA PRO A 776 3.18 -34.38 -3.88
C PRO A 776 3.64 -33.28 -2.92
N PRO A 777 4.67 -33.52 -2.09
CA PRO A 777 5.21 -32.47 -1.23
C PRO A 777 5.79 -31.37 -2.12
N MET A 778 5.45 -30.11 -1.83
CA MET A 778 6.31 -29.01 -2.27
C MET A 778 7.66 -29.15 -1.57
N SER A 779 8.73 -28.92 -2.33
CA SER A 779 10.08 -28.79 -1.82
C SER A 779 10.08 -27.76 -0.68
N ALA A 780 10.24 -28.21 0.56
CA ALA A 780 10.53 -27.33 1.67
C ALA A 780 11.89 -26.69 1.37
N ALA A 781 11.90 -25.38 1.11
CA ALA A 781 13.14 -24.63 1.18
C ALA A 781 13.61 -24.69 2.64
N THR A 782 14.83 -25.18 2.83
CA THR A 782 15.47 -25.31 4.14
C THR A 782 15.44 -23.97 4.87
N ASP A 783 14.94 -24.00 6.11
CA ASP A 783 15.00 -22.89 7.03
C ASP A 783 16.48 -22.55 7.34
N PRO A 784 16.96 -21.32 7.05
CA PRO A 784 18.32 -20.92 7.38
C PRO A 784 18.59 -20.79 8.89
N TRP A 785 17.55 -20.83 9.75
CA TRP A 785 17.65 -20.45 11.16
C TRP A 785 17.59 -21.61 12.16
N HIS A 786 17.40 -22.85 11.72
CA HIS A 786 17.46 -24.03 12.59
C HIS A 786 18.62 -24.96 12.21
N LEU A 787 19.79 -24.71 12.83
CA LEU A 787 20.78 -25.77 13.05
C LEU A 787 20.27 -26.61 14.23
N ASP A 788 19.58 -27.70 13.96
CA ASP A 788 19.16 -28.62 15.02
C ASP A 788 20.39 -29.24 15.69
N SER A 789 20.60 -28.86 16.95
CA SER A 789 21.47 -29.53 17.90
C SER A 789 20.84 -30.86 18.30
N ALA A 790 20.95 -31.88 17.46
CA ALA A 790 20.68 -33.26 17.83
C ALA A 790 21.77 -34.15 17.24
N SER A 791 22.56 -34.72 18.15
CA SER A 791 23.60 -35.71 17.90
C SER A 791 23.08 -36.86 17.04
N ALA A 792 23.47 -36.88 15.77
CA ALA A 792 23.52 -38.08 14.95
C ALA A 792 24.98 -38.40 14.68
N ASP A 793 25.48 -39.40 15.40
CA ASP A 793 26.80 -39.98 15.29
C ASP A 793 26.96 -40.59 13.89
N PHE A 794 27.72 -39.94 13.01
CA PHE A 794 28.08 -40.50 11.71
C PHE A 794 29.46 -41.16 11.81
N PRO A 795 29.58 -42.46 11.44
CA PRO A 795 30.84 -43.18 11.59
C PRO A 795 31.90 -42.61 10.64
N TYR A 796 32.98 -42.14 11.25
CA TYR A 796 34.24 -41.86 10.59
C TYR A 796 34.74 -43.13 9.90
N ASN A 797 34.72 -43.16 8.57
CA ASN A 797 35.57 -44.05 7.79
C ASN A 797 36.26 -43.23 6.72
N GLY A 798 37.55 -42.99 6.95
CA GLY A 798 38.42 -42.29 6.03
C GLY A 798 38.67 -43.11 4.77
N GLN A 799 38.36 -42.53 3.61
CA GLN A 799 39.04 -42.80 2.37
C GLN A 799 39.32 -41.46 1.66
N ALA A 800 40.58 -41.05 1.75
CA ALA A 800 41.15 -39.98 0.95
C ALA A 800 41.46 -40.52 -0.45
N ILE A 801 40.69 -40.09 -1.46
CA ILE A 801 41.04 -40.04 -2.90
C ILE A 801 40.07 -39.00 -3.50
N GLY A 802 40.42 -37.92 -4.20
CA GLY A 802 41.65 -37.34 -4.71
C GLY A 802 41.24 -36.10 -5.54
N ASP A 803 42.14 -35.13 -5.67
CA ASP A 803 41.99 -33.92 -6.49
C ASP A 803 41.42 -34.19 -7.89
N GLY A 804 40.37 -33.46 -8.24
CA GLY A 804 39.70 -33.56 -9.53
C GLY A 804 38.94 -32.31 -9.94
N VAL A 805 39.43 -31.11 -9.58
CA VAL A 805 38.87 -29.87 -10.15
C VAL A 805 39.39 -29.71 -11.58
N ASN A 806 38.43 -29.64 -12.48
CA ASN A 806 38.54 -29.69 -13.94
C ASN A 806 39.47 -28.60 -14.50
N ARG A 807 40.76 -28.92 -14.66
CA ARG A 807 41.83 -28.03 -15.16
C ARG A 807 41.68 -27.60 -16.62
N ASN A 808 40.67 -28.11 -17.34
CA ASN A 808 40.45 -27.82 -18.75
C ASN A 808 39.61 -26.56 -19.01
N SER A 809 38.81 -26.09 -18.05
CA SER A 809 37.96 -24.88 -18.23
C SER A 809 38.77 -23.58 -18.15
N ALA A 810 39.73 -23.50 -17.23
CA ALA A 810 40.62 -22.34 -17.09
C ALA A 810 41.59 -22.20 -18.28
N ILE A 811 42.06 -23.32 -18.84
CA ILE A 811 42.93 -23.31 -20.03
C ILE A 811 42.14 -22.85 -21.27
N ILE A 812 40.90 -23.32 -21.43
CA ILE A 812 40.04 -22.89 -22.55
C ILE A 812 39.69 -21.39 -22.43
N GLY A 813 39.36 -20.90 -21.23
CA GLY A 813 39.12 -19.47 -20.99
C GLY A 813 40.36 -18.61 -21.24
N GLY A 814 41.54 -19.07 -20.82
CA GLY A 814 42.82 -18.38 -21.06
C GLY A 814 43.18 -18.32 -22.55
N VAL A 815 43.00 -19.41 -23.31
CA VAL A 815 43.27 -19.43 -24.75
C VAL A 815 42.33 -18.49 -25.50
N ILE A 816 41.04 -18.47 -25.15
CA ILE A 816 40.07 -17.55 -25.76
C ILE A 816 40.43 -16.09 -25.48
N ALA A 817 40.84 -15.77 -24.24
CA ALA A 817 41.26 -14.41 -23.88
C ALA A 817 42.51 -13.97 -24.68
N VAL A 818 43.50 -14.85 -24.87
CA VAL A 818 44.70 -14.56 -25.65
C VAL A 818 44.38 -14.37 -27.14
N VAL A 819 43.45 -15.17 -27.69
CA VAL A 819 43.01 -15.02 -29.09
C VAL A 819 42.28 -13.69 -29.29
N ILE A 820 41.37 -13.31 -28.39
CA ILE A 820 40.67 -12.01 -28.47
C ILE A 820 41.67 -10.85 -28.34
N PHE A 821 42.61 -10.95 -27.41
CA PHE A 821 43.62 -9.92 -27.20
C PHE A 821 44.55 -9.74 -28.41
N THR A 822 44.96 -10.84 -29.06
CA THR A 822 45.77 -10.79 -30.29
C THR A 822 44.99 -10.24 -31.48
N ILE A 823 43.70 -10.55 -31.61
CA ILE A 823 42.83 -9.94 -32.62
C ILE A 823 42.71 -8.42 -32.39
N LEU A 824 42.45 -7.97 -31.16
CA LEU A 824 42.37 -6.53 -30.86
C LEU A 824 43.70 -5.82 -31.12
N CYS A 825 44.83 -6.42 -30.75
CA CYS A 825 46.14 -5.85 -31.03
C CYS A 825 46.43 -5.74 -32.53
N THR A 826 46.09 -6.75 -33.32
CA THR A 826 46.28 -6.69 -34.78
C THR A 826 45.34 -5.68 -35.43
N LEU A 827 44.12 -5.51 -34.92
CA LEU A 827 43.16 -4.51 -35.38
C LEU A 827 43.66 -3.08 -35.10
N VAL A 828 44.20 -2.82 -33.91
CA VAL A 828 44.85 -1.54 -33.57
C VAL A 828 46.08 -1.29 -34.45
N PHE A 829 46.87 -2.32 -34.73
CA PHE A 829 48.03 -2.20 -35.61
C PHE A 829 47.63 -1.94 -37.07
N LEU A 830 46.58 -2.59 -37.57
CA LEU A 830 46.01 -2.36 -38.90
C LEU A 830 45.40 -0.96 -39.01
N ILE A 831 44.69 -0.49 -37.97
CA ILE A 831 44.17 0.87 -37.90
C ILE A 831 45.33 1.88 -37.94
N ARG A 832 46.37 1.70 -37.11
CA ARG A 832 47.55 2.57 -37.15
C ARG A 832 48.32 2.48 -38.47
N TYR A 833 48.40 1.31 -39.09
CA TYR A 833 49.03 1.10 -40.39
C TYR A 833 48.24 1.81 -41.51
N MET A 834 46.90 1.70 -41.48
CA MET A 834 46.01 2.40 -42.41
C MET A 834 46.09 3.92 -42.25
N PHE A 835 46.19 4.43 -41.01
CA PHE A 835 46.38 5.86 -40.75
C PHE A 835 47.80 6.36 -41.08
N ARG A 836 48.82 5.51 -41.03
CA ARG A 836 50.21 5.90 -41.33
C ARG A 836 50.56 5.84 -42.82
N HIS A 837 49.79 5.11 -43.64
CA HIS A 837 50.07 4.94 -45.08
C HIS A 837 49.01 5.47 -46.05
N LYS A 838 47.92 6.10 -45.58
CA LYS A 838 47.08 6.93 -46.46
C LYS A 838 47.46 8.40 -46.33
N GLY A 839 48.50 8.76 -47.09
CA GLY A 839 48.62 10.11 -47.62
C GLY A 839 47.47 10.42 -48.60
N THR A 840 47.16 11.71 -48.64
CA THR A 840 46.40 12.46 -49.66
C THR A 840 44.92 12.10 -49.85
N TYR A 841 44.05 12.88 -49.19
CA TYR A 841 42.81 13.34 -49.81
C TYR A 841 42.65 14.85 -49.58
N HIS A 842 42.42 15.53 -50.70
CA HIS A 842 42.20 16.97 -50.86
C HIS A 842 41.08 17.51 -49.97
N THR A 843 41.40 18.51 -49.15
CA THR A 843 40.41 19.51 -48.71
C THR A 843 40.38 20.62 -49.76
N ASN A 844 39.21 20.87 -50.36
CA ASN A 844 38.96 22.10 -51.10
C ASN A 844 38.73 23.20 -50.07
N GLU A 845 39.80 23.84 -49.62
CA GLU A 845 39.69 25.11 -48.90
C GLU A 845 39.31 26.22 -49.90
N ALA A 846 38.33 27.02 -49.51
CA ALA A 846 37.98 28.24 -50.21
C ALA A 846 39.18 29.21 -50.16
N LYS A 847 39.78 29.49 -51.32
CA LYS A 847 40.85 30.49 -51.46
C LYS A 847 40.33 31.87 -51.11
N GLY A 848 40.97 32.53 -50.14
CA GLY A 848 40.80 33.97 -49.91
C GLY A 848 40.96 34.47 -48.47
N ALA A 849 41.04 33.59 -47.47
CA ALA A 849 41.05 34.01 -46.07
C ALA A 849 42.45 34.33 -45.47
N GLU A 850 43.52 34.28 -46.25
CA GLU A 850 44.89 34.48 -45.73
C GLU A 850 45.38 35.95 -45.74
N SER A 851 44.51 36.93 -46.02
CA SER A 851 44.92 38.35 -46.06
C SER A 851 43.98 39.32 -45.34
N ALA A 852 43.22 38.86 -44.33
CA ALA A 852 42.39 39.74 -43.51
C ALA A 852 42.86 39.75 -42.05
N GLU A 853 43.19 40.92 -41.51
CA GLU A 853 43.79 41.10 -40.17
C GLU A 853 42.80 40.94 -38.99
N SER A 854 41.50 40.71 -39.23
CA SER A 854 40.54 40.42 -38.14
C SER A 854 39.28 39.69 -38.62
N ALA A 855 38.59 39.03 -37.67
CA ALA A 855 37.40 38.20 -37.90
C ALA A 855 36.21 38.99 -38.48
N ASP A 856 36.09 40.29 -38.18
CA ASP A 856 34.98 41.12 -38.65
C ASP A 856 35.13 41.53 -40.13
N ALA A 857 36.35 41.48 -40.68
CA ALA A 857 36.62 41.76 -42.11
C ALA A 857 36.35 40.56 -43.03
N ALA A 858 36.33 39.34 -42.50
CA ALA A 858 36.02 38.13 -43.28
C ALA A 858 34.52 37.95 -43.54
N ILE A 859 33.66 38.57 -42.73
CA ILE A 859 32.20 38.39 -42.77
C ILE A 859 31.52 39.32 -43.79
N MET A 860 32.11 40.49 -44.11
CA MET A 860 31.51 41.45 -45.04
C MET A 860 31.71 41.14 -46.55
N ASN A 861 32.46 40.08 -46.91
CA ASN A 861 32.86 39.84 -48.31
C ASN A 861 32.13 38.68 -49.02
N ASN A 862 31.06 38.12 -48.48
CA ASN A 862 30.28 37.09 -49.17
C ASN A 862 28.94 37.64 -49.71
N ASP A 863 28.92 37.87 -51.02
CA ASP A 863 27.75 38.24 -51.84
C ASP A 863 26.79 37.04 -52.03
N PRO A 864 25.46 37.25 -52.17
CA PRO A 864 24.45 36.20 -52.10
C PRO A 864 24.12 35.66 -53.49
N ASN A 865 24.64 34.48 -53.84
CA ASN A 865 24.06 33.66 -54.90
C ASN A 865 24.67 32.26 -54.90
N PHE A 866 24.06 31.32 -54.18
CA PHE A 866 24.11 29.91 -54.56
C PHE A 866 22.94 29.12 -53.94
N THR A 867 21.87 28.98 -54.72
CA THR A 867 20.81 27.99 -54.51
C THR A 867 21.23 26.67 -55.17
N GLU A 868 21.14 25.54 -54.46
CA GLU A 868 20.48 24.31 -54.95
C GLU A 868 20.47 23.19 -53.89
N THR A 869 19.25 22.81 -53.52
CA THR A 869 18.72 21.47 -53.23
C THR A 869 19.65 20.37 -52.72
N ILE A 870 19.34 19.80 -51.53
CA ILE A 870 19.40 18.34 -51.28
C ILE A 870 18.28 17.95 -50.30
N ASP A 871 17.56 16.93 -50.74
CA ASP A 871 16.44 16.22 -50.15
C ASP A 871 16.92 15.15 -49.13
N GLU A 872 15.96 14.67 -48.34
CA GLU A 872 15.99 13.73 -47.22
C GLU A 872 17.03 12.57 -47.25
N SER A 873 17.69 12.35 -46.10
CA SER A 873 17.65 11.09 -45.33
C SER A 873 18.92 10.90 -44.48
N LYS A 874 18.77 10.98 -43.15
CA LYS A 874 19.17 9.93 -42.19
C LYS A 874 19.08 10.43 -40.75
N LYS A 875 18.45 9.57 -39.94
CA LYS A 875 18.34 9.62 -38.49
C LYS A 875 19.71 9.63 -37.84
N GLU A 876 19.92 10.56 -36.92
CA GLU A 876 20.96 10.48 -35.92
C GLU A 876 20.42 9.78 -34.67
N TRP A 877 21.16 8.80 -34.19
CA TRP A 877 21.09 8.28 -32.83
C TRP A 877 22.32 8.83 -32.12
N LEU A 878 22.13 9.54 -31.02
CA LEU A 878 23.20 9.84 -30.06
C LEU A 878 23.21 8.71 -29.03
N ILE A 879 24.40 8.13 -28.81
CA ILE A 879 24.74 7.38 -27.59
C ILE A 879 25.15 8.40 -26.54
#